data_AF-A0A8U0INW0-F1
#
_entry.id   AF-A0A8U0INW0-F1
#
_cell.length_a   1.000
_cell.length_b   1.000
_cell.length_c   1.000
_cell.angle_alpha   90.00
_cell.angle_beta   90.00
_cell.angle_gamma   90.00
#
_symmetry.space_group_name_H-M   'P 1'
#
loop_
_entity.id
_entity.type
_entity.pdbx_description
1 polymer ?
#
loop_
_entity_poly.entity_id
_entity_poly.type
_entity_poly.pdbx_seq_one_letter_code
_entity_poly.pdbx_strand_id
1 'polypeptide(L)'
;MAGTNSSRRERLGATLLAALLALSVVAGVAGLGAASDGTDHVTRNGDKLVVKLGENATATKQISVSVAGKTYTHPEKAKKKATDTFRIPVKKLSVRKKNLKNATVTVKSNGTELFSETANLRYLKFGKTKAATFENGKLRVPLKQALGYEGGTSVALKLDGSKKPVSGTVKYENGNPYLAVKFDAGAVSLPLDKKAKLAVPNRAKTSMNIRKHVADATRVTALDGRTLAVSNPLFGNGQYDLTVETSGGRFAGAVGAKNGRLTLADSAVAAANRWTVSAYRDGQPLFVNVTEQARSTETIAAKVSQNGSVVSLADQSVTAKRTTVWLTNATRNDSATDRSRYVSVSVPVKKGDVNLSSTPYRLNPDGGYRVIVTGEQFVRAAVTGNESANDTLFYASQSAANGGGGTGDGDSSGVLSLVTGNKMLLGGAVVVLLVGVVGVVAGLRIGGGGSSSGTSAGASSGTRDHQVELRAIDAGTNSLATEDVRVVAEQKHRTARRGSDGHEEVTLTGGSGSVTLQRGTWRFAAEAAGVTDEKRPRKIQSDETLQFELGPRTVPATVTDGEGQPLSNVPVTATIEGGQSDTRRTDSDGSVTFSLPLGAEEVELSASHEKYDDDATTVALDGSVGEQSLSLELRTGGLDVTVTVDGAAVSGLPVEIRSREKAVREVGGNREATTGADGAAEFDDLPVGKYEAGTEIPGDAFAVQSKRVRVRDGQRTRATLDASFEYGLDRRQRDRIADIRRDVDALTTASGRDVAIPRYYGSVVTALLDAVERLPREGHRFAIADADPDEVVAALLDTAEETVELVDDAMATKRNTDLFGACVDMPDARVEWSGDFEAETLFGLLAEDRTAQRQPVRTQLQAVDDRINDERSDVAVVAPARELWEGVQRLVQRAPDDDPVRGAAVVLAASGLLDAVDELFDHEELRERLERTVF
;
A
#
# COMPACT_ATOMS: atom_id res chain seq x y z
N MET A 1 40.74 -28.70 47.45
CA MET A 1 41.83 -29.43 46.76
C MET A 1 41.34 -29.88 45.40
N ALA A 2 42.26 -30.21 44.48
CA ALA A 2 42.07 -31.02 43.26
C ALA A 2 40.79 -30.82 42.40
N GLY A 3 40.99 -30.39 41.16
CA GLY A 3 40.11 -30.67 40.02
C GLY A 3 40.98 -30.95 38.78
N THR A 4 40.38 -31.32 37.66
CA THR A 4 41.07 -31.38 36.35
C THR A 4 40.11 -31.22 35.17
N ASN A 5 40.63 -30.77 34.03
CA ASN A 5 39.86 -30.48 32.82
C ASN A 5 39.64 -31.71 31.94
N SER A 6 38.42 -31.91 31.42
CA SER A 6 38.11 -32.29 30.02
C SER A 6 36.58 -32.49 29.85
N SER A 7 35.96 -32.47 28.66
CA SER A 7 36.53 -32.33 27.31
C SER A 7 35.72 -31.38 26.42
N ARG A 8 36.38 -30.74 25.45
CA ARG A 8 35.80 -29.71 24.56
C ARG A 8 35.08 -30.30 23.33
N ARG A 9 34.43 -31.47 23.45
CA ARG A 9 34.01 -32.31 22.29
C ARG A 9 32.52 -32.42 21.99
N GLU A 10 31.61 -32.31 22.95
CA GLU A 10 30.19 -32.60 22.69
C GLU A 10 29.45 -31.50 21.92
N ARG A 11 29.90 -30.24 22.05
CA ARG A 11 29.37 -29.10 21.25
C ARG A 11 29.76 -29.10 19.76
N LEU A 12 30.27 -30.23 19.24
CA LEU A 12 30.49 -30.48 17.81
C LEU A 12 29.61 -31.61 17.24
N GLY A 13 28.84 -32.33 18.06
CA GLY A 13 27.93 -33.38 17.58
C GLY A 13 26.65 -32.82 16.95
N ALA A 14 25.97 -31.90 17.64
CA ALA A 14 24.67 -31.37 17.23
C ALA A 14 24.73 -30.57 15.91
N THR A 15 25.77 -29.76 15.71
CA THR A 15 25.94 -28.92 14.52
C THR A 15 26.19 -29.71 13.24
N LEU A 16 26.77 -30.92 13.33
CA LEU A 16 26.95 -31.78 12.16
C LEU A 16 25.64 -32.46 11.72
N LEU A 17 24.78 -32.81 12.68
CA LEU A 17 23.49 -33.43 12.40
C LEU A 17 22.50 -32.44 11.77
N ALA A 18 22.45 -31.20 12.27
CA ALA A 18 21.65 -30.13 11.69
C ALA A 18 22.07 -29.81 10.23
N ALA A 19 23.38 -29.82 9.94
CA ALA A 19 23.89 -29.62 8.58
C ALA A 19 23.53 -30.75 7.59
N LEU A 20 23.31 -31.97 8.08
CA LEU A 20 22.88 -33.13 7.27
C LEU A 20 21.36 -33.19 7.08
N LEU A 21 20.57 -32.79 8.09
CA LEU A 21 19.10 -32.74 7.98
C LEU A 21 18.61 -31.59 7.08
N ALA A 22 19.40 -30.52 6.92
CA ALA A 22 19.12 -29.44 5.96
C ALA A 22 19.17 -29.86 4.47
N LEU A 23 19.49 -31.12 4.15
CA LEU A 23 19.65 -31.64 2.78
C LEU A 23 18.59 -32.67 2.34
N SER A 24 17.70 -33.14 3.22
CA SER A 24 16.81 -34.29 2.93
C SER A 24 15.45 -33.95 2.30
N VAL A 25 14.94 -32.72 2.43
CA VAL A 25 13.54 -32.37 2.08
C VAL A 25 13.39 -31.80 0.65
N VAL A 26 13.90 -32.51 -0.36
CA VAL A 26 13.54 -32.28 -1.79
C VAL A 26 13.29 -33.60 -2.56
N ALA A 27 12.74 -34.61 -1.90
CA ALA A 27 12.35 -35.89 -2.51
C ALA A 27 10.94 -35.85 -3.17
N GLY A 28 10.66 -34.81 -3.97
CA GLY A 28 9.31 -34.47 -4.45
C GLY A 28 9.08 -34.60 -5.96
N VAL A 29 9.06 -35.83 -6.48
CA VAL A 29 8.57 -36.21 -7.84
C VAL A 29 9.19 -35.44 -9.02
N ALA A 30 10.45 -35.76 -9.39
CA ALA A 30 11.04 -35.29 -10.65
C ALA A 30 12.13 -36.21 -11.24
N GLY A 31 11.83 -37.50 -11.46
CA GLY A 31 12.49 -38.37 -12.45
C GLY A 31 13.98 -38.73 -12.23
N LEU A 32 14.21 -39.98 -11.82
CA LEU A 32 15.42 -40.80 -12.02
C LEU A 32 16.71 -40.05 -12.40
N GLY A 33 17.51 -39.69 -11.39
CA GLY A 33 18.92 -39.33 -11.53
C GLY A 33 19.71 -40.10 -10.47
N ALA A 34 20.52 -41.07 -10.89
CA ALA A 34 21.38 -41.83 -9.99
C ALA A 34 22.53 -40.95 -9.47
N ALA A 35 23.13 -41.35 -8.35
CA ALA A 35 24.45 -40.84 -7.98
C ALA A 35 25.45 -41.26 -9.07
N SER A 36 26.04 -40.28 -9.78
CA SER A 36 26.93 -40.56 -10.91
C SER A 36 28.41 -40.51 -10.50
N ASP A 37 28.97 -41.68 -10.21
CA ASP A 37 30.39 -41.86 -9.93
C ASP A 37 31.23 -41.43 -11.13
N GLY A 38 32.14 -40.44 -10.95
CA GLY A 38 33.19 -40.05 -11.91
C GLY A 38 32.78 -39.62 -13.33
N THR A 39 31.50 -39.66 -13.70
CA THR A 39 31.04 -39.77 -15.09
C THR A 39 30.54 -38.46 -15.72
N ASP A 40 30.63 -38.40 -17.05
CA ASP A 40 30.05 -37.37 -17.92
C ASP A 40 28.52 -37.32 -17.78
N HIS A 41 27.95 -36.15 -17.48
CA HIS A 41 26.49 -36.01 -17.28
C HIS A 41 25.97 -34.56 -17.43
N VAL A 42 24.72 -34.39 -17.85
CA VAL A 42 24.00 -33.13 -18.04
C VAL A 42 22.75 -33.06 -17.16
N THR A 43 22.81 -32.29 -16.08
CA THR A 43 21.65 -31.98 -15.23
C THR A 43 21.11 -30.57 -15.48
N ARG A 44 19.83 -30.34 -15.20
CA ARG A 44 19.27 -28.97 -15.16
C ARG A 44 19.14 -28.46 -13.73
N ASN A 45 19.75 -27.31 -13.45
CA ASN A 45 19.56 -26.57 -12.20
C ASN A 45 18.99 -25.18 -12.52
N GLY A 46 17.69 -24.98 -12.27
CA GLY A 46 17.00 -23.68 -12.44
C GLY A 46 17.01 -23.16 -13.87
N ASP A 47 17.72 -22.04 -14.11
CA ASP A 47 17.93 -21.44 -15.44
C ASP A 47 19.23 -21.87 -16.12
N LYS A 48 20.03 -22.74 -15.49
CA LYS A 48 21.30 -23.26 -15.98
C LYS A 48 21.20 -24.75 -16.31
N LEU A 49 21.88 -25.12 -17.39
CA LEU A 49 22.26 -26.49 -17.70
C LEU A 49 23.65 -26.70 -17.11
N VAL A 50 23.79 -27.69 -16.23
CA VAL A 50 25.07 -28.06 -15.62
C VAL A 50 25.62 -29.22 -16.43
N VAL A 51 26.82 -29.05 -16.96
CA VAL A 51 27.56 -30.09 -17.67
C VAL A 51 28.72 -30.48 -16.78
N LYS A 52 28.71 -31.71 -16.29
CA LYS A 52 29.81 -32.35 -15.56
C LYS A 52 30.58 -33.19 -16.57
N LEU A 53 31.89 -32.99 -16.63
CA LEU A 53 32.78 -33.84 -17.43
C LEU A 53 33.47 -34.88 -16.56
N GLY A 54 33.54 -36.11 -17.06
CA GLY A 54 34.23 -37.23 -16.42
C GLY A 54 35.73 -37.25 -16.72
N GLU A 55 36.45 -38.17 -16.07
CA GLU A 55 37.92 -38.21 -16.12
C GLU A 55 38.52 -38.45 -17.53
N ASN A 56 37.74 -39.05 -18.43
CA ASN A 56 38.11 -39.29 -19.82
C ASN A 56 38.10 -38.03 -20.71
N ALA A 57 37.51 -36.91 -20.25
CA ALA A 57 37.42 -35.67 -21.00
C ALA A 57 38.76 -34.91 -21.03
N THR A 58 39.66 -35.31 -21.92
CA THR A 58 41.05 -34.78 -22.01
C THR A 58 41.13 -33.25 -22.14
N ALA A 59 41.57 -32.60 -21.06
CA ALA A 59 41.51 -31.17 -20.82
C ALA A 59 42.57 -30.33 -21.58
N THR A 60 42.41 -30.23 -22.90
CA THR A 60 43.18 -29.29 -23.77
C THR A 60 42.35 -28.67 -24.90
N LYS A 61 41.04 -28.96 -24.98
CA LYS A 61 40.21 -28.79 -26.19
C LYS A 61 39.01 -27.88 -25.95
N GLN A 62 38.46 -27.34 -27.05
CA GLN A 62 37.29 -26.46 -27.03
C GLN A 62 36.01 -27.29 -26.90
N ILE A 63 35.31 -27.11 -25.78
CA ILE A 63 34.03 -27.78 -25.52
C ILE A 63 32.89 -26.97 -26.14
N SER A 64 32.00 -27.65 -26.85
CA SER A 64 30.80 -27.09 -27.43
C SER A 64 29.59 -27.98 -27.10
N VAL A 65 28.45 -27.35 -26.81
CA VAL A 65 27.23 -28.05 -26.42
C VAL A 65 26.13 -27.64 -27.38
N SER A 66 25.53 -28.62 -28.04
CA SER A 66 24.60 -28.42 -29.15
C SER A 66 23.22 -28.99 -28.85
N VAL A 67 22.18 -28.24 -29.22
CA VAL A 67 20.77 -28.51 -28.94
C VAL A 67 19.93 -27.98 -30.10
N ALA A 68 19.21 -28.87 -30.78
CA ALA A 68 18.16 -28.51 -31.75
C ALA A 68 18.56 -27.45 -32.82
N GLY A 69 19.83 -27.43 -33.25
CA GLY A 69 20.38 -26.47 -34.23
C GLY A 69 21.09 -25.25 -33.64
N LYS A 70 21.13 -25.10 -32.31
CA LYS A 70 21.96 -24.10 -31.61
C LYS A 70 23.18 -24.76 -30.99
N THR A 71 24.32 -24.07 -31.02
CA THR A 71 25.55 -24.47 -30.33
C THR A 71 25.99 -23.39 -29.36
N TYR A 72 26.41 -23.78 -28.15
CA TYR A 72 27.13 -22.95 -27.20
C TYR A 72 28.56 -23.45 -27.04
N THR A 73 29.52 -22.63 -27.43
CA THR A 73 30.95 -22.90 -27.21
C THR A 73 31.39 -22.32 -25.86
N HIS A 74 32.10 -23.11 -25.05
CA HIS A 74 32.66 -22.64 -23.79
C HIS A 74 33.87 -21.71 -24.06
N PRO A 75 33.97 -20.53 -23.40
CA PRO A 75 34.98 -19.53 -23.74
C PRO A 75 36.39 -19.86 -23.22
N GLU A 76 36.50 -20.58 -22.11
CA GLU A 76 37.78 -20.97 -21.52
C GLU A 76 38.26 -22.35 -22.00
N LYS A 77 39.57 -22.59 -21.94
CA LYS A 77 40.14 -23.93 -22.10
C LYS A 77 40.14 -24.61 -20.72
N ALA A 78 39.43 -25.74 -20.61
CA ALA A 78 39.32 -26.52 -19.37
C ALA A 78 40.70 -26.80 -18.76
N LYS A 79 40.82 -26.70 -17.44
CA LYS A 79 42.14 -26.79 -16.76
C LYS A 79 42.56 -28.26 -16.63
N LYS A 80 43.87 -28.53 -16.80
CA LYS A 80 44.41 -29.89 -16.70
C LYS A 80 44.14 -30.49 -15.31
N LYS A 81 43.38 -31.60 -15.29
CA LYS A 81 43.08 -32.46 -14.11
C LYS A 81 42.13 -31.87 -13.06
N ALA A 82 40.96 -31.39 -13.46
CA ALA A 82 39.78 -31.30 -12.60
C ALA A 82 38.54 -31.80 -13.34
N THR A 83 37.54 -32.31 -12.60
CA THR A 83 36.21 -32.72 -13.12
C THR A 83 35.36 -31.50 -13.45
N ASP A 84 35.74 -30.82 -14.53
CA ASP A 84 35.32 -29.45 -14.86
C ASP A 84 33.80 -29.35 -15.06
N THR A 85 33.11 -28.76 -14.07
CA THR A 85 31.64 -28.71 -14.01
C THR A 85 31.14 -27.30 -14.36
N PHE A 86 30.88 -27.08 -15.65
CA PHE A 86 30.52 -25.78 -16.18
C PHE A 86 29.00 -25.59 -16.37
N ARG A 87 28.54 -24.33 -16.28
CA ARG A 87 27.11 -24.00 -16.20
C ARG A 87 26.68 -23.08 -17.36
N ILE A 88 25.87 -23.61 -18.27
CA ILE A 88 25.38 -22.90 -19.46
C ILE A 88 23.99 -22.32 -19.17
N PRO A 89 23.75 -21.00 -19.35
CA PRO A 89 22.39 -20.46 -19.25
C PRO A 89 21.47 -21.07 -20.32
N VAL A 90 20.38 -21.73 -19.91
CA VAL A 90 19.43 -22.46 -20.80
C VAL A 90 18.91 -21.56 -21.92
N LYS A 91 18.76 -20.25 -21.66
CA LYS A 91 18.40 -19.22 -22.65
C LYS A 91 19.33 -19.13 -23.86
N LYS A 92 20.61 -19.51 -23.74
CA LYS A 92 21.56 -19.55 -24.87
C LYS A 92 21.22 -20.69 -25.83
N LEU A 93 21.01 -21.91 -25.30
CA LEU A 93 20.71 -23.14 -26.05
C LEU A 93 19.27 -23.23 -26.59
N SER A 94 18.31 -22.52 -25.98
CA SER A 94 16.88 -22.71 -26.28
C SER A 94 16.37 -21.83 -27.43
N VAL A 95 15.36 -22.32 -28.16
CA VAL A 95 14.68 -21.62 -29.29
C VAL A 95 13.21 -21.30 -28.98
N ARG A 96 12.62 -20.29 -29.65
CA ARG A 96 11.17 -20.00 -29.57
C ARG A 96 10.35 -21.03 -30.37
N LYS A 97 9.06 -21.19 -30.05
CA LYS A 97 8.04 -21.95 -30.81
C LYS A 97 8.30 -23.46 -31.04
N LYS A 98 9.37 -24.05 -30.50
CA LYS A 98 9.68 -25.49 -30.59
C LYS A 98 9.71 -26.09 -29.19
N ASN A 99 9.10 -27.27 -29.00
CA ASN A 99 9.11 -27.99 -27.73
C ASN A 99 10.50 -28.53 -27.40
N LEU A 100 10.97 -28.27 -26.17
CA LEU A 100 12.23 -28.79 -25.64
C LEU A 100 12.02 -29.44 -24.26
N LYS A 101 10.90 -30.16 -24.06
CA LYS A 101 10.60 -30.87 -22.79
C LYS A 101 11.64 -31.96 -22.51
N ASN A 102 12.01 -32.73 -23.52
CA ASN A 102 13.00 -33.81 -23.48
C ASN A 102 13.95 -33.61 -24.68
N ALA A 103 14.76 -32.54 -24.68
CA ALA A 103 15.62 -32.20 -25.80
C ALA A 103 16.98 -32.88 -25.68
N THR A 104 17.45 -33.55 -26.73
CA THR A 104 18.82 -34.07 -26.79
C THR A 104 19.83 -32.92 -26.71
N VAL A 105 20.78 -33.07 -25.80
CA VAL A 105 21.93 -32.22 -25.56
C VAL A 105 23.15 -33.01 -25.93
N THR A 106 23.83 -32.56 -26.97
CA THR A 106 25.01 -33.23 -27.52
C THR A 106 26.25 -32.43 -27.17
N VAL A 107 27.14 -33.01 -26.36
CA VAL A 107 28.40 -32.39 -25.89
C VAL A 107 29.55 -32.85 -26.77
N LYS A 108 30.32 -31.91 -27.31
CA LYS A 108 31.41 -32.17 -28.28
C LYS A 108 32.71 -31.47 -27.90
N SER A 109 33.85 -32.12 -28.13
CA SER A 109 35.20 -31.62 -27.92
C SER A 109 35.93 -31.54 -29.25
N ASN A 110 36.31 -30.33 -29.70
CA ASN A 110 36.85 -30.06 -31.04
C ASN A 110 36.02 -30.70 -32.19
N GLY A 111 34.69 -30.78 -32.05
CA GLY A 111 33.78 -31.34 -33.05
C GLY A 111 33.49 -32.86 -32.92
N THR A 112 34.35 -33.62 -32.25
CA THR A 112 34.07 -35.02 -31.88
C THR A 112 33.05 -35.06 -30.74
N GLU A 113 32.07 -35.95 -30.82
CA GLU A 113 31.08 -36.14 -29.76
C GLU A 113 31.71 -36.83 -28.54
N LEU A 114 31.41 -36.33 -27.33
CA LEU A 114 31.73 -37.00 -26.08
C LEU A 114 30.53 -37.85 -25.64
N PHE A 115 29.36 -37.24 -25.54
CA PHE A 115 28.12 -37.89 -25.14
C PHE A 115 26.88 -37.07 -25.55
N SER A 116 25.72 -37.73 -25.54
CA SER A 116 24.40 -37.13 -25.79
C SER A 116 23.38 -37.60 -24.77
N GLU A 117 22.67 -36.66 -24.12
CA GLU A 117 21.64 -36.94 -23.10
C GLU A 117 20.38 -36.08 -23.29
N THR A 118 19.23 -36.50 -22.75
CA THR A 118 18.00 -35.70 -22.85
C THR A 118 17.79 -34.78 -21.66
N ALA A 119 17.70 -33.46 -21.90
CA ALA A 119 17.44 -32.47 -20.86
C ALA A 119 16.20 -31.60 -21.14
N ASN A 120 15.55 -31.12 -20.08
CA ASN A 120 14.38 -30.26 -20.18
C ASN A 120 14.79 -28.80 -20.32
N LEU A 121 14.88 -28.27 -21.53
CA LEU A 121 15.41 -26.93 -21.81
C LEU A 121 14.32 -25.85 -21.95
N ARG A 122 13.11 -26.12 -21.45
CA ARG A 122 12.00 -25.15 -21.53
C ARG A 122 12.17 -24.00 -20.53
N TYR A 123 12.36 -22.78 -21.01
CA TYR A 123 12.61 -21.56 -20.23
C TYR A 123 11.50 -20.50 -20.44
N LEU A 124 10.91 -20.04 -19.34
CA LEU A 124 9.96 -18.92 -19.33
C LEU A 124 10.55 -17.74 -18.56
N LYS A 125 10.25 -16.53 -19.02
CA LYS A 125 10.42 -15.30 -18.25
C LYS A 125 9.19 -14.43 -18.42
N PHE A 126 8.54 -14.09 -17.31
CA PHE A 126 7.38 -13.20 -17.28
C PHE A 126 7.70 -11.79 -17.82
N GLY A 127 6.68 -11.12 -18.35
CA GLY A 127 6.74 -9.76 -18.87
C GLY A 127 6.39 -8.70 -17.82
N LYS A 128 5.92 -7.53 -18.25
CA LYS A 128 5.34 -6.52 -17.35
C LYS A 128 3.97 -7.03 -16.86
N THR A 129 3.85 -7.42 -15.59
CA THR A 129 2.59 -7.95 -15.03
C THR A 129 1.46 -6.93 -15.01
N LYS A 130 1.76 -5.63 -14.92
CA LYS A 130 0.77 -4.53 -15.09
C LYS A 130 -0.04 -4.59 -16.40
N ALA A 131 0.44 -5.32 -17.42
CA ALA A 131 -0.26 -5.54 -18.69
C ALA A 131 -0.95 -6.92 -18.79
N ALA A 132 -1.18 -7.59 -17.65
CA ALA A 132 -2.07 -8.75 -17.59
C ALA A 132 -3.55 -8.30 -17.69
N THR A 133 -4.39 -9.17 -18.23
CA THR A 133 -5.82 -8.91 -18.48
C THR A 133 -6.62 -10.21 -18.31
N PHE A 134 -7.91 -10.11 -17.99
CA PHE A 134 -8.82 -11.25 -18.11
C PHE A 134 -9.45 -11.25 -19.51
N GLU A 135 -9.44 -12.41 -20.14
CA GLU A 135 -9.96 -12.62 -21.49
C GLU A 135 -10.58 -14.02 -21.56
N ASN A 136 -11.86 -14.13 -21.95
CA ASN A 136 -12.54 -15.42 -22.15
C ASN A 136 -12.41 -16.39 -20.95
N GLY A 137 -12.61 -15.85 -19.72
CA GLY A 137 -12.52 -16.62 -18.46
C GLY A 137 -11.10 -17.10 -18.09
N LYS A 138 -10.06 -16.48 -18.66
CA LYS A 138 -8.64 -16.83 -18.41
C LYS A 138 -7.82 -15.59 -18.13
N LEU A 139 -6.85 -15.70 -17.23
CA LEU A 139 -5.90 -14.63 -16.94
C LEU A 139 -4.75 -14.68 -17.95
N ARG A 140 -4.69 -13.68 -18.83
CA ARG A 140 -3.68 -13.49 -19.87
C ARG A 140 -2.47 -12.78 -19.28
N VAL A 141 -1.39 -13.53 -19.02
CA VAL A 141 -0.16 -13.01 -18.42
C VAL A 141 0.94 -12.85 -19.50
N PRO A 142 1.44 -11.63 -19.76
CA PRO A 142 2.51 -11.41 -20.74
C PRO A 142 3.82 -12.14 -20.39
N LEU A 143 4.53 -12.65 -21.39
CA LEU A 143 5.85 -13.26 -21.24
C LEU A 143 6.91 -12.44 -21.99
N LYS A 144 8.03 -12.11 -21.35
CA LYS A 144 9.20 -11.51 -22.03
C LYS A 144 9.90 -12.57 -22.91
N GLN A 145 9.93 -13.82 -22.46
CA GLN A 145 10.50 -14.94 -23.21
C GLN A 145 9.73 -16.24 -22.96
N ALA A 146 9.44 -16.97 -24.04
CA ALA A 146 9.06 -18.37 -24.01
C ALA A 146 9.95 -19.15 -24.99
N LEU A 147 10.89 -19.93 -24.45
CA LEU A 147 11.85 -20.73 -25.19
C LEU A 147 11.67 -22.20 -24.81
N GLY A 148 11.70 -23.12 -25.77
CA GLY A 148 11.39 -24.54 -25.55
C GLY A 148 9.90 -24.85 -25.38
N TYR A 149 9.01 -23.93 -25.75
CA TYR A 149 7.56 -24.11 -25.76
C TYR A 149 7.04 -23.88 -27.18
N GLU A 150 6.20 -24.80 -27.66
CA GLU A 150 5.37 -24.59 -28.85
C GLU A 150 4.01 -24.00 -28.45
N GLY A 151 3.28 -23.41 -29.40
CA GLY A 151 1.94 -22.88 -29.14
C GLY A 151 1.01 -24.00 -28.67
N GLY A 152 0.22 -23.75 -27.62
CA GLY A 152 -0.62 -24.78 -27.00
C GLY A 152 0.04 -25.57 -25.87
N THR A 153 1.35 -25.41 -25.62
CA THR A 153 2.01 -26.14 -24.52
C THR A 153 1.41 -25.78 -23.16
N SER A 154 0.94 -26.78 -22.41
CA SER A 154 0.52 -26.61 -21.02
C SER A 154 1.72 -26.53 -20.05
N VAL A 155 1.55 -25.70 -19.02
CA VAL A 155 2.53 -25.39 -17.98
C VAL A 155 1.82 -25.50 -16.63
N ALA A 156 2.35 -26.31 -15.72
CA ALA A 156 1.89 -26.36 -14.33
C ALA A 156 2.36 -25.11 -13.58
N LEU A 157 1.48 -24.54 -12.76
CA LEU A 157 1.70 -23.28 -12.04
C LEU A 157 1.30 -23.45 -10.57
N LYS A 158 2.04 -22.80 -9.68
CA LYS A 158 1.53 -22.40 -8.37
C LYS A 158 1.04 -20.96 -8.47
N LEU A 159 -0.12 -20.70 -7.87
CA LEU A 159 -0.68 -19.38 -7.65
C LEU A 159 -1.00 -19.30 -6.15
N ASP A 160 -0.47 -18.29 -5.46
CA ASP A 160 -0.82 -18.03 -4.05
C ASP A 160 -2.35 -18.01 -3.90
N GLY A 161 -2.89 -18.57 -2.81
CA GLY A 161 -4.33 -18.59 -2.54
C GLY A 161 -5.17 -19.62 -3.33
N SER A 162 -4.61 -20.30 -4.33
CA SER A 162 -5.32 -21.37 -5.06
C SER A 162 -5.20 -22.71 -4.32
N LYS A 163 -6.28 -23.17 -3.68
CA LYS A 163 -6.32 -24.50 -3.04
C LYS A 163 -6.27 -25.66 -4.07
N LYS A 164 -6.53 -25.39 -5.36
CA LYS A 164 -6.46 -26.36 -6.47
C LYS A 164 -5.27 -26.10 -7.42
N PRO A 165 -4.75 -27.12 -8.13
CA PRO A 165 -3.65 -26.95 -9.10
C PRO A 165 -4.00 -25.99 -10.24
N VAL A 166 -3.10 -25.05 -10.53
CA VAL A 166 -3.28 -24.06 -11.62
C VAL A 166 -2.47 -24.46 -12.86
N SER A 167 -3.01 -24.18 -14.04
CA SER A 167 -2.34 -24.44 -15.32
C SER A 167 -2.40 -23.24 -16.25
N GLY A 168 -1.40 -23.11 -17.11
CA GLY A 168 -1.37 -22.07 -18.14
C GLY A 168 -0.91 -22.59 -19.49
N THR A 169 -1.62 -22.20 -20.54
CA THR A 169 -1.26 -22.54 -21.92
C THR A 169 -0.36 -21.45 -22.51
N VAL A 170 0.84 -21.81 -22.99
CA VAL A 170 1.68 -20.87 -23.76
C VAL A 170 1.03 -20.62 -25.11
N LYS A 171 0.70 -19.35 -25.39
CA LYS A 171 0.19 -18.86 -26.67
C LYS A 171 1.16 -17.86 -27.28
N TYR A 172 1.03 -17.64 -28.58
CA TYR A 172 1.76 -16.63 -29.34
C TYR A 172 0.76 -15.84 -30.20
N GLU A 173 0.82 -14.52 -30.15
CA GLU A 173 -0.05 -13.62 -30.92
C GLU A 173 0.78 -12.44 -31.40
N ASN A 174 0.70 -12.11 -32.69
CA ASN A 174 1.57 -11.13 -33.36
C ASN A 174 3.07 -11.34 -33.03
N GLY A 175 3.48 -12.62 -32.94
CA GLY A 175 4.83 -13.05 -32.56
C GLY A 175 5.18 -13.01 -31.06
N ASN A 176 4.37 -12.33 -30.24
CA ASN A 176 4.62 -12.13 -28.81
C ASN A 176 4.05 -13.30 -27.97
N PRO A 177 4.83 -13.88 -27.04
CA PRO A 177 4.36 -14.95 -26.17
C PRO A 177 3.56 -14.42 -24.98
N TYR A 178 2.51 -15.15 -24.61
CA TYR A 178 1.80 -14.97 -23.34
C TYR A 178 1.37 -16.33 -22.76
N LEU A 179 0.97 -16.31 -21.49
CA LEU A 179 0.45 -17.45 -20.76
C LEU A 179 -1.03 -17.24 -20.52
N ALA A 180 -1.88 -18.07 -21.11
CA ALA A 180 -3.32 -18.09 -20.85
C ALA A 180 -3.58 -19.01 -19.64
N VAL A 181 -3.66 -18.42 -18.45
CA VAL A 181 -3.83 -19.14 -17.18
C VAL A 181 -5.31 -19.50 -16.96
N LYS A 182 -5.57 -20.77 -16.65
CA LYS A 182 -6.87 -21.25 -16.15
C LYS A 182 -6.68 -21.75 -14.72
N PHE A 183 -7.47 -21.19 -13.81
CA PHE A 183 -7.70 -21.66 -12.45
C PHE A 183 -9.20 -21.87 -12.23
N ASP A 184 -9.57 -22.46 -11.10
CA ASP A 184 -10.96 -22.56 -10.65
C ASP A 184 -11.33 -21.33 -9.83
N ALA A 185 -12.21 -20.48 -10.37
CA ALA A 185 -12.71 -19.26 -9.75
C ALA A 185 -13.30 -19.48 -8.33
N GLY A 186 -13.93 -20.64 -8.11
CA GLY A 186 -14.49 -21.01 -6.81
C GLY A 186 -13.44 -21.41 -5.77
N ALA A 187 -12.23 -21.79 -6.19
CA ALA A 187 -11.20 -22.38 -5.32
C ALA A 187 -9.93 -21.51 -5.16
N VAL A 188 -10.02 -20.24 -5.55
CA VAL A 188 -9.02 -19.21 -5.32
C VAL A 188 -9.54 -18.28 -4.21
N SER A 189 -8.92 -18.36 -3.03
CA SER A 189 -9.10 -17.39 -1.94
C SER A 189 -7.82 -16.56 -1.85
N LEU A 190 -7.93 -15.25 -2.00
CA LEU A 190 -6.78 -14.35 -2.15
C LEU A 190 -6.91 -13.18 -1.17
N PRO A 191 -6.00 -13.02 -0.19
CA PRO A 191 -5.94 -11.79 0.58
C PRO A 191 -5.68 -10.59 -0.35
N LEU A 192 -6.37 -9.49 -0.08
CA LEU A 192 -6.78 -8.49 -1.08
C LEU A 192 -5.81 -7.31 -1.24
N ASP A 193 -4.83 -7.25 -0.36
CA ASP A 193 -3.67 -6.36 -0.31
C ASP A 193 -2.46 -6.98 -1.05
N LYS A 194 -2.24 -8.28 -0.81
CA LYS A 194 -1.02 -9.02 -1.15
C LYS A 194 -0.90 -9.27 -2.65
N LYS A 195 0.28 -8.98 -3.20
CA LYS A 195 0.63 -9.19 -4.63
C LYS A 195 0.86 -10.67 -4.90
N ALA A 196 -0.23 -11.42 -5.10
CA ALA A 196 -0.24 -12.85 -5.42
C ALA A 196 0.90 -13.26 -6.37
N LYS A 197 1.71 -14.24 -5.94
CA LYS A 197 2.82 -14.78 -6.72
C LYS A 197 2.27 -15.84 -7.67
N LEU A 198 2.57 -15.67 -8.96
CA LEU A 198 2.42 -16.72 -9.98
C LEU A 198 3.79 -17.32 -10.26
N ALA A 199 3.94 -18.62 -9.99
CA ALA A 199 5.19 -19.33 -10.10
C ALA A 199 5.09 -20.55 -11.03
N VAL A 200 6.05 -20.68 -11.93
CA VAL A 200 6.38 -21.93 -12.62
C VAL A 200 7.40 -22.66 -11.73
N PRO A 201 7.07 -23.83 -11.15
CA PRO A 201 7.94 -24.52 -10.20
C PRO A 201 9.38 -24.69 -10.70
N ASN A 202 10.34 -24.36 -9.83
CA ASN A 202 11.79 -24.45 -10.05
C ASN A 202 12.29 -23.73 -11.32
N ARG A 203 11.58 -22.71 -11.82
CA ARG A 203 11.89 -22.03 -13.09
C ARG A 203 11.75 -20.50 -13.06
N ALA A 204 10.59 -19.98 -12.68
CA ALA A 204 10.30 -18.55 -12.75
C ALA A 204 9.16 -18.17 -11.80
N LYS A 205 9.30 -17.05 -11.08
CA LYS A 205 8.24 -16.43 -10.25
C LYS A 205 7.99 -14.99 -10.70
N THR A 206 6.77 -14.52 -10.52
CA THR A 206 6.39 -13.11 -10.69
C THR A 206 5.25 -12.77 -9.73
N SER A 207 5.13 -11.50 -9.34
CA SER A 207 4.02 -11.03 -8.49
C SER A 207 3.11 -10.11 -9.30
N MET A 208 1.81 -10.22 -9.06
CA MET A 208 0.78 -9.43 -9.73
C MET A 208 -0.34 -9.07 -8.74
N ASN A 209 -0.92 -7.89 -8.88
CA ASN A 209 -2.10 -7.51 -8.10
C ASN A 209 -3.33 -8.07 -8.83
N ILE A 210 -3.79 -9.25 -8.43
CA ILE A 210 -4.94 -9.91 -9.06
C ILE A 210 -6.22 -9.12 -8.80
N ARG A 211 -6.42 -8.59 -7.58
CA ARG A 211 -7.58 -7.72 -7.24
C ARG A 211 -7.76 -6.57 -8.24
N LYS A 212 -6.68 -5.88 -8.63
CA LYS A 212 -6.77 -4.83 -9.67
C LYS A 212 -7.21 -5.42 -11.01
N HIS A 213 -6.59 -6.49 -11.49
CA HIS A 213 -6.99 -7.09 -12.77
C HIS A 213 -8.41 -7.67 -12.76
N VAL A 214 -8.90 -8.12 -11.59
CA VAL A 214 -10.27 -8.60 -11.36
C VAL A 214 -11.26 -7.43 -11.35
N ALA A 215 -10.94 -6.32 -10.66
CA ALA A 215 -11.74 -5.09 -10.68
C ALA A 215 -11.79 -4.47 -12.10
N ASP A 216 -10.65 -4.35 -12.79
CA ASP A 216 -10.54 -3.87 -14.18
C ASP A 216 -11.33 -4.76 -15.17
N ALA A 217 -11.63 -6.01 -14.80
CA ALA A 217 -12.41 -6.98 -15.57
C ALA A 217 -13.86 -7.16 -15.07
N THR A 218 -14.25 -6.51 -13.98
CA THR A 218 -15.62 -6.52 -13.47
C THR A 218 -16.49 -5.62 -14.34
N ARG A 219 -17.73 -6.02 -14.63
CA ARG A 219 -18.70 -5.19 -15.36
C ARG A 219 -20.03 -5.20 -14.62
N VAL A 220 -20.66 -4.03 -14.55
CA VAL A 220 -21.98 -3.82 -13.94
C VAL A 220 -22.91 -3.26 -15.02
N THR A 221 -24.02 -3.94 -15.26
CA THR A 221 -24.92 -3.65 -16.38
C THR A 221 -26.37 -3.84 -15.95
N ALA A 222 -27.20 -2.80 -16.03
CA ALA A 222 -28.66 -2.97 -16.02
C ALA A 222 -29.10 -3.67 -17.31
N LEU A 223 -29.82 -4.80 -17.21
CA LEU A 223 -30.21 -5.60 -18.37
C LEU A 223 -31.50 -5.11 -19.05
N ASP A 224 -32.46 -4.68 -18.24
CA ASP A 224 -33.88 -4.46 -18.59
C ASP A 224 -34.51 -3.30 -17.78
N GLY A 225 -33.69 -2.55 -17.02
CA GLY A 225 -34.14 -1.52 -16.08
C GLY A 225 -34.77 -2.05 -14.78
N ARG A 226 -34.80 -3.37 -14.57
CA ARG A 226 -35.31 -4.05 -13.36
C ARG A 226 -34.29 -5.00 -12.71
N THR A 227 -33.28 -5.41 -13.48
CA THR A 227 -32.27 -6.39 -13.12
C THR A 227 -30.88 -5.80 -13.30
N LEU A 228 -30.13 -5.66 -12.21
CA LEU A 228 -28.70 -5.37 -12.26
C LEU A 228 -27.92 -6.67 -12.41
N ALA A 229 -27.14 -6.79 -13.49
CA ALA A 229 -26.18 -7.86 -13.69
C ALA A 229 -24.77 -7.39 -13.32
N VAL A 230 -24.11 -8.14 -12.45
CA VAL A 230 -22.69 -7.95 -12.11
C VAL A 230 -21.94 -9.18 -12.59
N SER A 231 -20.94 -9.02 -13.46
CA SER A 231 -20.11 -10.13 -13.95
C SER A 231 -18.65 -9.92 -13.62
N ASN A 232 -18.01 -10.96 -13.09
CA ASN A 232 -16.64 -10.93 -12.58
C ASN A 232 -15.95 -12.29 -12.86
N PRO A 233 -14.65 -12.31 -13.24
CA PRO A 233 -13.95 -13.56 -13.58
C PRO A 233 -13.69 -14.53 -12.40
N LEU A 234 -13.95 -14.12 -11.15
CA LEU A 234 -13.88 -14.96 -9.94
C LEU A 234 -15.25 -15.49 -9.47
N PHE A 235 -16.35 -15.14 -10.14
CA PHE A 235 -17.65 -15.76 -9.85
C PHE A 235 -17.70 -17.19 -10.41
N GLY A 236 -17.65 -18.17 -9.51
CA GLY A 236 -18.14 -19.52 -9.74
C GLY A 236 -19.67 -19.58 -9.63
N ASN A 237 -20.22 -20.78 -9.56
CA ASN A 237 -21.61 -20.97 -9.14
C ASN A 237 -21.64 -21.08 -7.61
N GLY A 238 -22.49 -20.30 -6.94
CA GLY A 238 -22.54 -20.22 -5.47
C GLY A 238 -23.35 -19.00 -5.00
N GLN A 239 -23.40 -18.77 -3.69
CA GLN A 239 -23.89 -17.51 -3.11
C GLN A 239 -22.72 -16.54 -2.87
N TYR A 240 -23.00 -15.25 -2.97
CA TYR A 240 -22.04 -14.16 -2.81
C TYR A 240 -22.75 -12.97 -2.16
N ASP A 241 -22.16 -12.39 -1.12
CA ASP A 241 -22.73 -11.19 -0.50
C ASP A 241 -22.43 -9.99 -1.39
N LEU A 242 -23.48 -9.34 -1.87
CA LEU A 242 -23.41 -8.25 -2.83
C LEU A 242 -23.81 -6.94 -2.15
N THR A 243 -22.88 -6.00 -2.06
CA THR A 243 -23.18 -4.59 -1.79
C THR A 243 -23.31 -3.84 -3.11
N VAL A 244 -24.41 -3.09 -3.28
CA VAL A 244 -24.57 -2.09 -4.35
C VAL A 244 -24.94 -0.76 -3.73
N GLU A 245 -24.01 0.18 -3.72
CA GLU A 245 -24.28 1.58 -3.38
C GLU A 245 -24.74 2.35 -4.62
N THR A 246 -25.75 3.20 -4.43
CA THR A 246 -26.33 4.08 -5.46
C THR A 246 -26.60 5.46 -4.87
N SER A 247 -26.89 6.44 -5.73
CA SER A 247 -27.33 7.78 -5.30
C SER A 247 -28.67 7.79 -4.53
N GLY A 248 -29.41 6.68 -4.48
CA GLY A 248 -30.66 6.54 -3.71
C GLY A 248 -30.56 5.68 -2.45
N GLY A 249 -29.40 5.08 -2.16
CA GLY A 249 -29.20 4.16 -1.03
C GLY A 249 -28.31 2.96 -1.36
N ARG A 250 -28.08 2.11 -0.35
CA ARG A 250 -27.24 0.91 -0.42
C ARG A 250 -28.08 -0.36 -0.29
N PHE A 251 -28.00 -1.24 -1.30
CA PHE A 251 -28.38 -2.64 -1.17
C PHE A 251 -27.22 -3.43 -0.53
N ALA A 252 -27.53 -4.37 0.35
CA ALA A 252 -26.60 -5.38 0.84
C ALA A 252 -27.35 -6.71 1.07
N GLY A 253 -26.83 -7.83 0.57
CA GLY A 253 -27.39 -9.15 0.81
C GLY A 253 -26.82 -10.25 -0.10
N ALA A 254 -27.07 -11.51 0.25
CA ALA A 254 -26.63 -12.66 -0.52
C ALA A 254 -27.35 -12.77 -1.87
N VAL A 255 -26.56 -12.94 -2.95
CA VAL A 255 -27.05 -13.10 -4.33
C VAL A 255 -26.38 -14.31 -4.97
N GLY A 256 -27.19 -15.13 -5.66
CA GLY A 256 -26.71 -16.33 -6.32
C GLY A 256 -26.02 -16.05 -7.66
N ALA A 257 -24.78 -16.50 -7.82
CA ALA A 257 -24.07 -16.43 -9.09
C ALA A 257 -24.38 -17.65 -9.98
N LYS A 258 -24.59 -17.39 -11.27
CA LYS A 258 -24.70 -18.41 -12.32
C LYS A 258 -23.88 -17.96 -13.53
N ASN A 259 -23.06 -18.85 -14.10
CA ASN A 259 -22.27 -18.59 -15.32
C ASN A 259 -21.37 -17.34 -15.24
N GLY A 260 -20.74 -17.07 -14.08
CA GLY A 260 -19.86 -15.92 -13.89
C GLY A 260 -20.56 -14.57 -13.67
N ARG A 261 -21.85 -14.59 -13.29
CA ARG A 261 -22.70 -13.42 -13.13
C ARG A 261 -23.62 -13.53 -11.91
N LEU A 262 -23.67 -12.48 -11.11
CA LEU A 262 -24.73 -12.19 -10.14
C LEU A 262 -25.85 -11.41 -10.83
N THR A 263 -27.10 -11.65 -10.44
CA THR A 263 -28.27 -10.92 -10.93
C THR A 263 -29.16 -10.49 -9.77
N LEU A 264 -29.25 -9.19 -9.53
CA LEU A 264 -30.11 -8.57 -8.53
C LEU A 264 -31.36 -8.00 -9.22
N ALA A 265 -32.53 -8.57 -8.94
CA ALA A 265 -33.81 -8.18 -9.52
C ALA A 265 -34.48 -7.03 -8.73
N ASP A 266 -33.77 -5.91 -8.58
CA ASP A 266 -34.27 -4.69 -7.93
C ASP A 266 -34.31 -3.53 -8.95
N SER A 267 -35.50 -2.96 -9.15
CA SER A 267 -35.72 -1.87 -10.11
C SER A 267 -35.34 -0.47 -9.64
N ALA A 268 -35.23 -0.23 -8.33
CA ALA A 268 -34.68 1.02 -7.81
C ALA A 268 -33.15 1.05 -8.00
N VAL A 269 -32.49 -0.07 -7.69
CA VAL A 269 -31.06 -0.27 -7.92
C VAL A 269 -30.74 -0.28 -9.41
N ALA A 270 -31.47 -1.05 -10.23
CA ALA A 270 -31.22 -1.14 -11.68
C ALA A 270 -31.52 0.16 -12.46
N ALA A 271 -32.33 1.07 -11.92
CA ALA A 271 -32.63 2.38 -12.53
C ALA A 271 -31.71 3.53 -12.05
N ALA A 272 -30.74 3.25 -11.17
CA ALA A 272 -29.73 4.23 -10.75
C ALA A 272 -28.82 4.65 -11.91
N ASN A 273 -28.29 5.88 -11.86
CA ASN A 273 -27.37 6.40 -12.88
C ASN A 273 -25.90 6.05 -12.63
N ARG A 274 -25.56 5.58 -11.42
CA ARG A 274 -24.24 5.10 -11.02
C ARG A 274 -24.42 3.99 -10.00
N TRP A 275 -23.58 2.98 -10.09
CA TRP A 275 -23.45 1.90 -9.11
C TRP A 275 -22.03 1.85 -8.61
N THR A 276 -21.84 1.73 -7.30
CA THR A 276 -20.55 1.38 -6.69
C THR A 276 -20.74 0.01 -6.04
N VAL A 277 -20.08 -1.00 -6.59
CA VAL A 277 -20.36 -2.41 -6.31
C VAL A 277 -19.17 -3.07 -5.63
N SER A 278 -19.46 -3.82 -4.56
CA SER A 278 -18.54 -4.67 -3.83
C SER A 278 -19.17 -6.05 -3.67
N ALA A 279 -18.41 -7.11 -3.90
CA ALA A 279 -18.90 -8.49 -3.73
C ALA A 279 -17.92 -9.31 -2.91
N TYR A 280 -18.47 -10.15 -2.04
CA TYR A 280 -17.76 -10.94 -1.04
C TYR A 280 -18.18 -12.41 -1.17
N ARG A 281 -17.37 -13.32 -0.63
CA ARG A 281 -17.66 -14.76 -0.55
C ARG A 281 -16.93 -15.31 0.67
N ASP A 282 -17.67 -15.96 1.57
CA ASP A 282 -17.14 -16.51 2.82
C ASP A 282 -16.49 -15.40 3.68
N GLY A 283 -17.20 -14.27 3.84
CA GLY A 283 -16.71 -13.02 4.45
C GLY A 283 -15.73 -12.24 3.57
N GLN A 284 -14.79 -12.94 2.93
CA GLN A 284 -13.69 -12.36 2.16
C GLN A 284 -14.16 -11.62 0.89
N PRO A 285 -13.80 -10.34 0.70
CA PRO A 285 -14.11 -9.62 -0.54
C PRO A 285 -13.47 -10.26 -1.78
N LEU A 286 -14.06 -10.03 -2.95
CA LEU A 286 -13.53 -10.41 -4.27
C LEU A 286 -13.14 -9.18 -5.10
N PHE A 287 -13.92 -8.12 -4.94
CA PHE A 287 -13.62 -6.77 -5.37
C PHE A 287 -14.45 -5.79 -4.52
N VAL A 288 -13.96 -4.56 -4.40
CA VAL A 288 -14.56 -3.52 -3.56
C VAL A 288 -14.60 -2.22 -4.36
N ASN A 289 -15.70 -1.49 -4.27
CA ASN A 289 -15.95 -0.17 -4.83
C ASN A 289 -15.73 -0.05 -6.35
N VAL A 290 -16.03 -1.11 -7.12
CA VAL A 290 -16.07 -1.04 -8.59
C VAL A 290 -17.22 -0.11 -8.99
N THR A 291 -16.86 1.08 -9.48
CA THR A 291 -17.82 2.13 -9.82
C THR A 291 -18.05 2.15 -11.33
N GLU A 292 -19.30 1.93 -11.73
CA GLU A 292 -19.77 1.95 -13.11
C GLU A 292 -20.91 2.96 -13.26
N GLN A 293 -21.06 3.54 -14.45
CA GLN A 293 -22.16 4.48 -14.74
C GLN A 293 -23.15 3.84 -15.71
N ALA A 294 -24.44 4.06 -15.48
CA ALA A 294 -25.46 3.71 -16.45
C ALA A 294 -25.22 4.49 -17.74
N ARG A 295 -25.47 3.86 -18.90
CA ARG A 295 -25.64 4.62 -20.15
C ARG A 295 -26.80 5.59 -19.93
N SER A 296 -26.58 6.87 -20.24
CA SER A 296 -27.59 7.90 -20.05
C SER A 296 -28.86 7.57 -20.83
N THR A 297 -29.93 7.27 -20.09
CA THR A 297 -31.28 7.30 -20.67
C THR A 297 -31.63 8.75 -20.92
N GLU A 298 -31.98 9.06 -22.17
CA GLU A 298 -32.45 10.39 -22.55
C GLU A 298 -33.66 10.75 -21.69
N THR A 299 -33.66 11.96 -21.13
CA THR A 299 -34.77 12.44 -20.30
C THR A 299 -35.71 13.25 -21.17
N ILE A 300 -36.93 12.75 -21.30
CA ILE A 300 -37.94 13.28 -22.22
C ILE A 300 -38.85 14.27 -21.44
N ALA A 301 -39.36 15.31 -22.10
CA ALA A 301 -40.33 16.19 -21.46
C ALA A 301 -41.67 15.46 -21.26
N ALA A 302 -42.38 15.73 -20.16
CA ALA A 302 -43.74 15.25 -19.92
C ALA A 302 -44.68 16.42 -19.64
N LYS A 303 -45.92 16.30 -20.13
CA LYS A 303 -47.00 17.26 -19.91
C LYS A 303 -48.09 16.62 -19.06
N VAL A 304 -48.49 17.30 -17.99
CA VAL A 304 -49.62 16.90 -17.14
C VAL A 304 -50.90 17.54 -17.68
N SER A 305 -51.99 16.78 -17.72
CA SER A 305 -53.31 17.26 -18.14
C SER A 305 -54.44 16.60 -17.33
N GLN A 306 -55.68 17.01 -17.60
CA GLN A 306 -56.89 16.52 -16.92
C GLN A 306 -56.76 16.57 -15.38
N ASN A 307 -56.50 17.77 -14.86
CA ASN A 307 -56.33 18.08 -13.43
C ASN A 307 -55.44 17.07 -12.69
N GLY A 308 -54.24 16.83 -13.23
CA GLY A 308 -53.24 15.97 -12.61
C GLY A 308 -53.41 14.47 -12.83
N SER A 309 -54.38 14.05 -13.66
CA SER A 309 -54.76 12.64 -13.84
C SER A 309 -54.20 11.97 -15.11
N VAL A 310 -53.65 12.74 -16.05
CA VAL A 310 -53.04 12.22 -17.28
C VAL A 310 -51.65 12.81 -17.48
N VAL A 311 -50.68 11.97 -17.86
CA VAL A 311 -49.31 12.38 -18.19
C VAL A 311 -48.99 11.91 -19.61
N SER A 312 -48.78 12.87 -20.50
CA SER A 312 -48.35 12.67 -21.88
C SER A 312 -46.85 12.83 -21.97
N LEU A 313 -46.17 11.91 -22.65
CA LEU A 313 -44.73 12.00 -22.91
C LEU A 313 -44.51 12.75 -24.24
N ALA A 314 -43.53 13.64 -24.31
CA ALA A 314 -43.20 14.34 -25.54
C ALA A 314 -42.56 13.38 -26.54
N ASP A 315 -43.03 13.40 -27.79
CA ASP A 315 -42.44 12.70 -28.94
C ASP A 315 -42.28 11.17 -28.81
N GLN A 316 -42.85 10.56 -27.76
CA GLN A 316 -42.93 9.11 -27.53
C GLN A 316 -44.28 8.71 -26.93
N SER A 317 -44.71 7.47 -27.20
CA SER A 317 -45.96 6.89 -26.71
C SER A 317 -45.71 5.56 -26.01
N VAL A 318 -46.32 5.33 -24.84
CA VAL A 318 -46.18 4.05 -24.13
C VAL A 318 -46.99 2.96 -24.87
N THR A 319 -46.33 1.89 -25.33
CA THR A 319 -46.98 0.79 -26.09
C THR A 319 -47.82 -0.14 -25.21
N ALA A 320 -47.34 -0.39 -23.98
CA ALA A 320 -47.94 -1.35 -23.07
C ALA A 320 -49.31 -0.89 -22.55
N LYS A 321 -50.33 -1.78 -22.57
CA LYS A 321 -51.71 -1.49 -22.13
C LYS A 321 -51.83 -1.01 -20.67
N ARG A 322 -50.85 -1.37 -19.84
CA ARG A 322 -50.66 -0.91 -18.46
C ARG A 322 -49.17 -0.66 -18.25
N THR A 323 -48.85 0.24 -17.34
CA THR A 323 -47.46 0.55 -16.95
C THR A 323 -47.38 0.78 -15.44
N THR A 324 -46.23 0.51 -14.84
CA THR A 324 -45.96 0.95 -13.47
C THR A 324 -45.21 2.27 -13.52
N VAL A 325 -45.83 3.29 -12.92
CA VAL A 325 -45.33 4.65 -12.82
C VAL A 325 -44.65 4.83 -11.48
N TRP A 326 -43.43 5.35 -11.50
CA TRP A 326 -42.72 5.84 -10.33
C TRP A 326 -42.75 7.36 -10.38
N LEU A 327 -43.35 7.96 -9.35
CA LEU A 327 -43.38 9.40 -9.15
C LEU A 327 -42.36 9.75 -8.07
N THR A 328 -41.51 10.73 -8.33
CA THR A 328 -40.69 11.37 -7.29
C THR A 328 -40.70 12.89 -7.48
N ASN A 329 -40.81 13.58 -6.34
CA ASN A 329 -40.85 15.04 -6.27
C ASN A 329 -39.46 15.59 -6.58
N ALA A 330 -39.35 16.55 -7.50
CA ALA A 330 -38.06 16.97 -8.05
C ALA A 330 -37.53 18.27 -7.42
N THR A 331 -37.58 18.39 -6.09
CA THR A 331 -36.98 19.54 -5.40
C THR A 331 -35.48 19.62 -5.71
N ARG A 332 -35.05 20.75 -6.30
CA ARG A 332 -33.75 20.88 -6.98
C ARG A 332 -32.60 21.29 -6.05
N ASN A 333 -32.82 21.29 -4.73
CA ASN A 333 -31.83 21.73 -3.75
C ASN A 333 -30.96 20.56 -3.28
N ASP A 334 -29.64 20.77 -3.26
CA ASP A 334 -28.61 19.79 -2.85
C ASP A 334 -28.55 19.60 -1.31
N SER A 335 -29.71 19.72 -0.64
CA SER A 335 -29.87 19.69 0.80
C SER A 335 -30.31 18.29 1.26
N ALA A 336 -29.45 17.63 2.03
CA ALA A 336 -29.63 16.23 2.45
C ALA A 336 -30.76 15.99 3.49
N THR A 337 -31.68 16.94 3.66
CA THR A 337 -32.79 16.89 4.61
C THR A 337 -34.16 16.70 3.96
N ASP A 338 -34.31 16.98 2.67
CA ASP A 338 -35.61 16.94 2.00
C ASP A 338 -35.96 15.53 1.50
N ARG A 339 -37.06 14.97 2.00
CA ARG A 339 -37.38 13.54 1.84
C ARG A 339 -38.18 13.29 0.56
N SER A 340 -37.48 12.98 -0.53
CA SER A 340 -38.07 12.52 -1.80
C SER A 340 -39.10 11.40 -1.59
N ARG A 341 -40.40 11.74 -1.68
CA ARG A 341 -41.48 10.75 -1.58
C ARG A 341 -41.59 9.98 -2.89
N TYR A 342 -41.38 8.67 -2.82
CA TYR A 342 -41.58 7.76 -3.95
C TYR A 342 -42.98 7.15 -3.89
N VAL A 343 -43.69 7.19 -5.02
CA VAL A 343 -44.94 6.43 -5.21
C VAL A 343 -44.79 5.56 -6.44
N SER A 344 -44.89 4.24 -6.26
CA SER A 344 -44.99 3.26 -7.33
C SER A 344 -46.45 2.84 -7.48
N VAL A 345 -47.02 2.97 -8.68
CA VAL A 345 -48.43 2.62 -8.93
C VAL A 345 -48.63 2.07 -10.34
N SER A 346 -49.36 0.95 -10.45
CA SER A 346 -49.73 0.36 -11.74
C SER A 346 -50.97 1.03 -12.30
N VAL A 347 -50.88 1.59 -13.50
CA VAL A 347 -51.94 2.40 -14.12
C VAL A 347 -52.26 1.95 -15.54
N PRO A 348 -53.50 2.17 -16.04
CA PRO A 348 -53.81 1.99 -17.44
C PRO A 348 -53.09 3.01 -18.31
N VAL A 349 -52.66 2.58 -19.50
CA VAL A 349 -52.24 3.47 -20.58
C VAL A 349 -53.40 3.62 -21.55
N LYS A 350 -53.69 4.85 -21.98
CA LYS A 350 -54.79 5.15 -22.91
C LYS A 350 -54.25 6.02 -24.03
N LYS A 351 -54.31 5.54 -25.27
CA LYS A 351 -53.79 6.23 -26.47
C LYS A 351 -52.29 6.60 -26.42
N GLY A 352 -51.51 5.90 -25.61
CA GLY A 352 -50.09 6.18 -25.36
C GLY A 352 -49.81 7.02 -24.11
N ASP A 353 -50.83 7.69 -23.56
CA ASP A 353 -50.74 8.49 -22.34
C ASP A 353 -50.85 7.63 -21.07
N VAL A 354 -50.11 8.02 -20.04
CA VAL A 354 -50.13 7.42 -18.71
C VAL A 354 -51.30 8.00 -17.92
N ASN A 355 -52.26 7.18 -17.50
CA ASN A 355 -53.53 7.65 -16.95
C ASN A 355 -53.72 7.26 -15.47
N LEU A 356 -53.42 8.22 -14.57
CA LEU A 356 -53.50 8.09 -13.11
C LEU A 356 -54.95 8.13 -12.57
N SER A 357 -55.98 8.32 -13.40
CA SER A 357 -57.35 8.54 -12.92
C SER A 357 -57.90 7.43 -12.02
N SER A 358 -57.50 6.17 -12.25
CA SER A 358 -57.83 4.99 -11.44
C SER A 358 -57.00 4.85 -10.16
N THR A 359 -56.37 5.92 -9.70
CA THR A 359 -55.54 5.97 -8.50
C THR A 359 -55.95 7.18 -7.64
N PRO A 360 -55.65 7.19 -6.32
CA PRO A 360 -55.87 8.37 -5.48
C PRO A 360 -54.89 9.52 -5.77
N TYR A 361 -53.88 9.32 -6.61
CA TYR A 361 -52.82 10.30 -6.86
C TYR A 361 -53.18 11.28 -7.97
N ARG A 362 -52.89 12.56 -7.76
CA ARG A 362 -52.91 13.60 -8.80
C ARG A 362 -51.63 14.42 -8.74
N LEU A 363 -51.05 14.71 -9.90
CA LEU A 363 -49.90 15.62 -10.02
C LEU A 363 -50.39 17.08 -10.08
N ASN A 364 -49.69 18.00 -9.42
CA ASN A 364 -49.90 19.41 -9.69
C ASN A 364 -49.46 19.71 -11.13
N PRO A 365 -50.31 20.26 -12.03
CA PRO A 365 -49.86 20.60 -13.39
C PRO A 365 -48.69 21.58 -13.40
N ASP A 366 -48.56 22.40 -12.36
CA ASP A 366 -47.49 23.39 -12.19
C ASP A 366 -46.33 22.89 -11.30
N GLY A 367 -46.29 21.62 -10.90
CA GLY A 367 -45.25 21.06 -10.01
C GLY A 367 -44.10 20.37 -10.75
N GLY A 368 -42.91 20.37 -10.13
CA GLY A 368 -41.70 19.71 -10.62
C GLY A 368 -41.64 18.23 -10.26
N TYR A 369 -41.78 17.34 -11.25
CA TYR A 369 -41.74 15.89 -11.03
C TYR A 369 -40.78 15.17 -11.98
N ARG A 370 -40.09 14.15 -11.46
CA ARG A 370 -39.48 13.10 -12.30
C ARG A 370 -40.40 11.90 -12.32
N VAL A 371 -40.83 11.53 -13.52
CA VAL A 371 -41.74 10.41 -13.79
C VAL A 371 -40.93 9.30 -14.47
N ILE A 372 -40.95 8.09 -13.93
CA ILE A 372 -40.35 6.91 -14.58
C ILE A 372 -41.47 5.95 -14.94
N VAL A 373 -41.58 5.64 -16.23
CA VAL A 373 -42.64 4.83 -16.80
C VAL A 373 -42.04 3.49 -17.22
N THR A 374 -42.55 2.39 -16.66
CA THR A 374 -41.96 1.05 -16.84
C THR A 374 -42.96 0.06 -17.42
N GLY A 375 -42.62 -0.53 -18.57
CA GLY A 375 -43.45 -1.49 -19.30
C GLY A 375 -42.59 -2.36 -20.21
N GLU A 376 -43.01 -2.55 -21.46
CA GLU A 376 -42.18 -3.13 -22.54
C GLU A 376 -41.00 -2.22 -22.93
N GLN A 377 -41.11 -0.94 -22.59
CA GLN A 377 -40.06 0.08 -22.68
C GLN A 377 -39.87 0.74 -21.31
N PHE A 378 -38.66 1.25 -21.07
CA PHE A 378 -38.34 2.08 -19.91
C PHE A 378 -38.18 3.52 -20.39
N VAL A 379 -39.00 4.45 -19.88
CA VAL A 379 -38.91 5.88 -20.23
C VAL A 379 -38.77 6.71 -18.96
N ARG A 380 -37.73 7.56 -18.92
CA ARG A 380 -37.57 8.58 -17.88
C ARG A 380 -38.01 9.93 -18.45
N ALA A 381 -38.94 10.58 -17.76
CA ALA A 381 -39.44 11.88 -18.15
C ALA A 381 -39.39 12.89 -16.99
N ALA A 382 -39.36 14.17 -17.37
CA ALA A 382 -39.45 15.30 -16.45
C ALA A 382 -40.70 16.12 -16.77
N VAL A 383 -41.55 16.32 -15.76
CA VAL A 383 -42.61 17.33 -15.78
C VAL A 383 -41.99 18.64 -15.31
N THR A 384 -41.98 19.64 -16.18
CA THR A 384 -41.49 20.98 -15.86
C THR A 384 -42.64 21.83 -15.36
N GLY A 385 -42.73 21.99 -14.05
CA GLY A 385 -43.62 22.93 -13.39
C GLY A 385 -43.12 24.38 -13.40
N ASN A 386 -43.84 25.25 -12.69
CA ASN A 386 -43.45 26.63 -12.41
C ASN A 386 -42.87 26.69 -10.98
N GLU A 387 -41.66 27.23 -10.82
CA GLU A 387 -40.83 27.16 -9.59
C GLU A 387 -41.44 27.82 -8.33
N SER A 388 -42.65 28.37 -8.44
CA SER A 388 -43.41 29.05 -7.38
C SER A 388 -44.69 28.31 -6.95
N ALA A 389 -45.05 27.21 -7.60
CA ALA A 389 -46.15 26.35 -7.16
C ALA A 389 -45.66 25.37 -6.07
N ASN A 390 -46.56 24.96 -5.16
CA ASN A 390 -46.23 23.93 -4.18
C ASN A 390 -45.97 22.58 -4.90
N ASP A 391 -44.74 22.07 -4.77
CA ASP A 391 -44.30 20.75 -5.21
C ASP A 391 -44.92 19.65 -4.31
N THR A 392 -46.22 19.45 -4.45
CA THR A 392 -47.02 18.61 -3.55
C THR A 392 -47.83 17.59 -4.34
N LEU A 393 -47.43 16.31 -4.24
CA LEU A 393 -48.24 15.17 -4.63
C LEU A 393 -49.40 15.01 -3.63
N PHE A 394 -50.63 15.32 -4.05
CA PHE A 394 -51.81 15.22 -3.19
C PHE A 394 -52.52 13.87 -3.33
N TYR A 395 -53.11 13.41 -2.22
CA TYR A 395 -53.91 12.20 -2.12
C TYR A 395 -55.39 12.56 -2.11
N ALA A 396 -56.13 12.18 -3.15
CA ALA A 396 -57.58 12.29 -3.19
C ALA A 396 -58.20 11.15 -2.37
N SER A 397 -58.89 11.49 -1.27
CA SER A 397 -59.62 10.51 -0.47
C SER A 397 -60.75 9.88 -1.30
N GLN A 398 -60.92 8.55 -1.19
CA GLN A 398 -62.03 7.87 -1.85
C GLN A 398 -63.35 8.22 -1.16
N SER A 399 -64.19 9.00 -1.84
CA SER A 399 -65.59 9.23 -1.45
C SER A 399 -66.51 9.24 -2.68
N ALA A 400 -66.25 8.29 -3.60
CA ALA A 400 -67.16 7.90 -4.66
C ALA A 400 -66.88 6.45 -5.12
N ALA A 401 -67.89 5.57 -5.00
CA ALA A 401 -68.03 4.22 -5.58
C ALA A 401 -67.01 3.10 -5.22
N ASN A 402 -67.50 2.14 -4.42
CA ASN A 402 -67.32 0.66 -4.47
C ASN A 402 -65.89 0.10 -4.71
N GLY A 403 -65.21 -0.55 -3.76
CA GLY A 403 -65.64 -1.80 -3.08
C GLY A 403 -65.07 -3.06 -3.78
N GLY A 404 -64.11 -3.75 -3.16
CA GLY A 404 -63.52 -5.02 -3.63
C GLY A 404 -62.13 -5.28 -3.02
N GLY A 405 -61.75 -6.53 -2.72
CA GLY A 405 -60.54 -6.88 -1.96
C GLY A 405 -59.73 -8.09 -2.46
N GLY A 406 -58.61 -8.37 -1.76
CA GLY A 406 -57.61 -9.42 -2.02
C GLY A 406 -56.18 -8.90 -1.74
N THR A 407 -55.41 -9.42 -0.77
CA THR A 407 -54.48 -10.59 -0.88
C THR A 407 -53.52 -10.44 -2.08
N GLY A 408 -52.19 -10.31 -1.96
CA GLY A 408 -51.23 -10.96 -1.04
C GLY A 408 -50.56 -12.15 -1.76
N ASP A 409 -49.26 -12.46 -1.72
CA ASP A 409 -48.07 -11.86 -1.07
C ASP A 409 -46.81 -12.16 -1.93
N GLY A 410 -45.61 -11.71 -1.54
CA GLY A 410 -44.36 -12.07 -2.24
C GLY A 410 -43.09 -11.30 -1.85
N ASP A 411 -42.72 -11.32 -0.56
CA ASP A 411 -41.58 -10.53 -0.05
C ASP A 411 -40.18 -11.07 -0.39
N SER A 412 -39.22 -10.14 -0.46
CA SER A 412 -37.78 -10.40 -0.34
C SER A 412 -37.17 -9.41 0.66
N SER A 413 -36.83 -9.88 1.86
CA SER A 413 -36.46 -9.02 2.99
C SER A 413 -35.00 -8.53 2.93
N GLY A 414 -34.78 -7.32 2.43
CA GLY A 414 -33.53 -6.57 2.59
C GLY A 414 -33.80 -5.22 3.24
N VAL A 415 -33.04 -4.86 4.30
CA VAL A 415 -33.31 -3.65 5.09
C VAL A 415 -32.48 -2.47 4.58
N LEU A 416 -33.15 -1.41 4.12
CA LEU A 416 -32.52 -0.15 3.76
C LEU A 416 -32.21 0.68 5.02
N SER A 417 -30.95 1.05 5.21
CA SER A 417 -30.48 1.94 6.28
C SER A 417 -29.74 3.16 5.70
N LEU A 418 -29.77 4.28 6.42
CA LEU A 418 -29.22 5.58 6.02
C LEU A 418 -28.42 6.18 7.17
N VAL A 419 -27.13 6.43 6.96
CA VAL A 419 -26.22 7.14 7.88
C VAL A 419 -25.40 8.16 7.08
N THR A 420 -24.96 9.23 7.75
CA THR A 420 -24.58 10.52 7.14
C THR A 420 -23.11 10.91 7.28
N GLY A 421 -22.54 11.47 6.22
CA GLY A 421 -21.25 12.19 6.24
C GLY A 421 -20.04 11.34 5.82
N ASN A 422 -18.97 11.90 5.25
CA ASN A 422 -18.75 13.29 4.84
C ASN A 422 -17.84 13.38 3.60
N LYS A 423 -17.89 14.47 2.82
CA LYS A 423 -17.19 14.62 1.53
C LYS A 423 -15.98 15.58 1.59
N MET A 424 -14.99 15.38 0.75
CA MET A 424 -14.13 16.48 0.25
C MET A 424 -13.81 16.31 -1.25
N LEU A 425 -13.52 17.43 -1.94
CA LEU A 425 -13.62 17.53 -3.41
C LEU A 425 -12.29 17.31 -4.15
N LEU A 426 -12.39 16.85 -5.40
CA LEU A 426 -11.45 17.19 -6.46
C LEU A 426 -11.83 18.54 -7.09
N GLY A 427 -10.85 19.40 -7.33
CA GLY A 427 -10.99 20.55 -8.23
C GLY A 427 -10.53 20.21 -9.66
N GLY A 428 -11.36 20.48 -10.66
CA GLY A 428 -11.03 20.31 -12.09
C GLY A 428 -10.81 21.66 -12.79
N ALA A 429 -9.97 21.68 -13.83
CA ALA A 429 -9.61 22.90 -14.56
C ALA A 429 -10.53 23.19 -15.77
N VAL A 430 -10.69 24.48 -16.12
CA VAL A 430 -11.23 24.98 -17.39
C VAL A 430 -10.40 26.21 -17.85
N VAL A 431 -10.34 26.48 -19.16
CA VAL A 431 -9.43 27.44 -19.82
C VAL A 431 -10.19 28.53 -20.60
N VAL A 432 -9.79 29.81 -20.49
CA VAL A 432 -10.11 30.98 -21.35
C VAL A 432 -8.93 32.01 -21.26
N LEU A 433 -8.80 33.05 -22.10
CA LEU A 433 -8.09 33.08 -23.41
C LEU A 433 -7.96 34.54 -23.92
N LEU A 434 -6.77 35.16 -23.83
CA LEU A 434 -6.37 36.48 -24.39
C LEU A 434 -4.83 36.44 -24.58
N VAL A 435 -4.14 36.79 -25.69
CA VAL A 435 -4.17 37.95 -26.63
C VAL A 435 -3.87 39.27 -25.90
N GLY A 436 -2.83 40.08 -26.17
CA GLY A 436 -1.69 40.08 -27.11
C GLY A 436 -0.70 41.23 -26.71
N VAL A 437 0.18 41.82 -27.52
CA VAL A 437 0.68 41.55 -28.89
C VAL A 437 1.97 42.39 -29.18
N VAL A 438 2.87 41.91 -30.05
CA VAL A 438 4.00 42.56 -30.79
C VAL A 438 4.76 43.79 -30.22
N GLY A 439 6.10 43.69 -30.20
CA GLY A 439 7.02 44.83 -30.31
C GLY A 439 8.30 44.45 -31.08
N VAL A 440 8.62 45.16 -32.17
CA VAL A 440 9.77 44.87 -33.06
C VAL A 440 10.70 46.07 -33.15
N VAL A 441 12.00 45.85 -32.99
CA VAL A 441 13.07 46.71 -33.55
C VAL A 441 14.11 45.80 -34.19
N ALA A 442 14.53 46.13 -35.41
CA ALA A 442 15.54 45.36 -36.14
C ALA A 442 16.51 46.30 -36.88
N GLY A 443 17.79 45.96 -36.80
CA GLY A 443 18.82 46.36 -37.77
C GLY A 443 19.42 47.75 -37.59
N LEU A 444 20.75 47.78 -37.50
CA LEU A 444 21.56 48.46 -38.51
C LEU A 444 22.99 47.87 -38.53
N ARG A 445 23.27 47.03 -39.52
CA ARG A 445 24.62 46.77 -40.02
C ARG A 445 24.72 47.40 -41.39
N ILE A 446 25.68 48.31 -41.59
CA ILE A 446 26.09 48.75 -42.93
C ILE A 446 27.54 48.32 -43.11
N GLY A 447 27.76 47.38 -44.04
CA GLY A 447 29.06 47.14 -44.62
C GLY A 447 29.13 47.86 -45.97
N GLY A 448 30.15 48.71 -46.16
CA GLY A 448 30.42 49.38 -47.43
C GLY A 448 31.91 49.31 -47.73
N GLY A 449 32.28 48.57 -48.77
CA GLY A 449 33.65 48.54 -49.28
C GLY A 449 33.87 49.64 -50.32
N GLY A 450 35.02 50.29 -50.30
CA GLY A 450 35.39 51.30 -51.28
C GLY A 450 36.89 51.60 -51.23
N SER A 451 37.64 51.13 -52.22
CA SER A 451 39.08 51.35 -52.34
C SER A 451 39.40 52.46 -53.33
N SER A 452 40.23 53.43 -52.92
CA SER A 452 40.86 54.38 -53.84
C SER A 452 42.27 54.74 -53.35
N SER A 453 43.23 54.76 -54.27
CA SER A 453 44.62 55.16 -54.01
C SER A 453 44.79 56.68 -54.01
N GLY A 454 45.65 57.20 -53.13
CA GLY A 454 45.98 58.62 -53.05
C GLY A 454 47.39 58.83 -52.53
N THR A 455 48.34 59.12 -53.42
CA THR A 455 49.76 59.30 -53.09
C THR A 455 50.09 60.77 -52.93
N SER A 456 50.64 61.20 -51.78
CA SER A 456 51.43 62.44 -51.70
C SER A 456 52.24 62.58 -50.40
N ALA A 457 53.39 63.26 -50.54
CA ALA A 457 54.11 64.06 -49.54
C ALA A 457 54.31 63.49 -48.11
N GLY A 458 55.56 63.15 -47.79
CA GLY A 458 56.00 63.08 -46.39
C GLY A 458 56.14 64.48 -45.77
N ALA A 459 55.76 64.62 -44.51
CA ALA A 459 55.99 65.82 -43.70
C ALA A 459 56.70 65.44 -42.39
N SER A 460 57.65 66.27 -41.96
CA SER A 460 58.43 66.06 -40.74
C SER A 460 57.57 66.27 -39.48
N SER A 461 57.20 65.19 -38.81
CA SER A 461 56.62 65.30 -37.46
C SER A 461 57.71 65.62 -36.45
N GLY A 462 57.77 66.88 -36.03
CA GLY A 462 58.35 67.20 -34.72
C GLY A 462 57.58 66.48 -33.61
N THR A 463 58.22 66.28 -32.46
CA THR A 463 57.58 65.74 -31.26
C THR A 463 56.46 66.68 -30.83
N ARG A 464 55.22 66.26 -31.09
CA ARG A 464 54.03 66.79 -30.44
C ARG A 464 53.61 65.77 -29.41
N ASP A 465 53.44 66.26 -28.19
CA ASP A 465 52.75 65.55 -27.14
C ASP A 465 51.25 65.73 -27.34
N HIS A 466 50.46 64.78 -26.84
CA HIS A 466 49.02 64.72 -26.97
C HIS A 466 48.40 64.53 -25.60
N GLN A 467 47.35 65.29 -25.30
CA GLN A 467 46.62 65.14 -24.04
C GLN A 467 45.63 64.00 -24.19
N VAL A 468 45.76 62.98 -23.34
CA VAL A 468 44.80 61.88 -23.26
C VAL A 468 43.94 62.10 -22.02
N GLU A 469 42.65 62.41 -22.22
CA GLU A 469 41.68 62.42 -21.12
C GLU A 469 41.47 60.98 -20.65
N LEU A 470 41.49 60.77 -19.34
CA LEU A 470 41.27 59.47 -18.71
C LEU A 470 40.03 59.56 -17.82
N ARG A 471 39.14 58.58 -17.96
CA ARG A 471 37.94 58.45 -17.13
C ARG A 471 37.85 57.01 -16.64
N ALA A 472 37.58 56.81 -15.36
CA ALA A 472 37.28 55.51 -14.78
C ALA A 472 35.82 55.49 -14.32
N ILE A 473 35.08 54.51 -14.81
CA ILE A 473 33.68 54.26 -14.48
C ILE A 473 33.63 53.06 -13.53
N ASP A 474 32.95 53.20 -12.40
CA ASP A 474 32.52 52.05 -11.62
C ASP A 474 31.38 51.35 -12.38
N ALA A 475 31.65 50.16 -12.88
CA ALA A 475 30.69 49.39 -13.68
C ALA A 475 29.52 48.83 -12.85
N GLY A 476 29.60 48.87 -11.51
CA GLY A 476 28.49 48.54 -10.61
C GLY A 476 27.45 49.67 -10.51
N THR A 477 27.88 50.93 -10.52
CA THR A 477 27.00 52.11 -10.45
C THR A 477 26.78 52.81 -11.80
N ASN A 478 27.58 52.47 -12.81
CA ASN A 478 27.67 53.17 -14.11
C ASN A 478 27.90 54.69 -13.94
N SER A 479 28.75 55.05 -12.97
CA SER A 479 29.12 56.43 -12.63
C SER A 479 30.64 56.58 -12.55
N LEU A 480 31.16 57.81 -12.48
CA LEU A 480 32.60 58.02 -12.26
C LEU A 480 33.02 57.39 -10.93
N ALA A 481 34.12 56.64 -10.93
CA ALA A 481 34.65 56.03 -9.71
C ALA A 481 34.89 57.10 -8.64
N THR A 482 34.39 56.87 -7.42
CA THR A 482 34.68 57.72 -6.24
C THR A 482 36.13 57.58 -5.82
N GLU A 483 36.66 56.36 -5.91
CA GLU A 483 37.99 55.98 -5.49
C GLU A 483 39.11 56.59 -6.35
N ASP A 484 40.28 56.78 -5.74
CA ASP A 484 41.50 57.14 -6.46
C ASP A 484 41.95 55.99 -7.37
N VAL A 485 41.85 56.18 -8.69
CA VAL A 485 42.21 55.15 -9.68
C VAL A 485 43.62 55.37 -10.21
N ARG A 486 44.53 54.42 -9.97
CA ARG A 486 45.90 54.47 -10.49
C ARG A 486 45.93 54.02 -11.94
N VAL A 487 46.37 54.87 -12.87
CA VAL A 487 46.55 54.52 -14.29
C VAL A 487 48.01 54.56 -14.67
N VAL A 488 48.49 53.45 -15.23
CA VAL A 488 49.84 53.30 -15.80
C VAL A 488 49.74 53.26 -17.33
N ALA A 489 50.59 54.02 -18.01
CA ALA A 489 50.71 54.05 -19.47
C ALA A 489 52.13 53.69 -19.93
N GLU A 490 52.30 52.59 -20.68
CA GLU A 490 53.61 52.08 -21.13
C GLU A 490 53.79 52.12 -22.66
N GLN A 491 54.91 52.67 -23.14
CA GLN A 491 55.21 52.77 -24.57
C GLN A 491 55.90 51.51 -25.12
N LYS A 492 55.23 50.82 -26.06
CA LYS A 492 55.60 49.47 -26.53
C LYS A 492 56.96 49.38 -27.26
N HIS A 493 57.47 50.46 -27.86
CA HIS A 493 58.74 50.46 -28.61
C HIS A 493 59.49 51.79 -28.47
N ARG A 494 60.52 51.83 -27.63
CA ARG A 494 61.44 52.98 -27.48
C ARG A 494 62.25 53.22 -28.77
N THR A 495 62.06 54.36 -29.44
CA THR A 495 63.08 54.92 -30.35
C THR A 495 64.03 55.81 -29.55
N ALA A 496 65.26 55.34 -29.32
CA ALA A 496 66.17 55.94 -28.33
C ALA A 496 66.65 57.36 -28.69
N ARG A 497 66.00 58.39 -28.15
CA ARG A 497 66.53 59.77 -28.06
C ARG A 497 65.87 60.57 -26.93
N ARG A 498 66.57 60.70 -25.80
CA ARG A 498 66.33 61.59 -24.63
C ARG A 498 64.92 61.59 -24.00
N GLY A 499 64.89 61.38 -22.68
CA GLY A 499 64.10 62.26 -21.81
C GLY A 499 63.22 61.54 -20.80
N SER A 500 62.06 61.06 -21.24
CA SER A 500 61.12 60.32 -20.40
C SER A 500 61.26 58.81 -20.61
N ASP A 501 60.89 58.04 -19.59
CA ASP A 501 61.12 56.59 -19.57
C ASP A 501 60.12 55.78 -20.43
N GLY A 502 59.13 56.44 -21.05
CA GLY A 502 58.07 55.74 -21.77
C GLY A 502 57.15 54.95 -20.85
N HIS A 503 57.10 55.34 -19.58
CA HIS A 503 56.16 54.90 -18.55
C HIS A 503 55.68 56.17 -17.87
N GLU A 504 54.39 56.48 -17.99
CA GLU A 504 53.75 57.58 -17.27
C GLU A 504 52.71 57.00 -16.29
N GLU A 505 52.53 57.63 -15.14
CA GLU A 505 51.61 57.19 -14.09
C GLU A 505 50.78 58.38 -13.59
N VAL A 506 49.48 58.19 -13.39
CA VAL A 506 48.56 59.23 -12.93
C VAL A 506 47.42 58.63 -12.11
N THR A 507 47.08 59.27 -11.00
CA THR A 507 45.89 58.96 -10.21
C THR A 507 44.69 59.77 -10.71
N LEU A 508 43.54 59.14 -10.88
CA LEU A 508 42.27 59.78 -11.22
C LEU A 508 41.42 59.91 -9.95
N THR A 509 41.43 61.09 -9.33
CA THR A 509 40.58 61.38 -8.16
C THR A 509 39.16 61.72 -8.63
N GLY A 510 38.15 61.08 -8.06
CA GLY A 510 36.78 61.18 -8.57
C GLY A 510 36.65 60.67 -10.02
N GLY A 511 37.44 59.65 -10.36
CA GLY A 511 37.31 58.90 -11.61
C GLY A 511 37.69 59.68 -12.88
N SER A 512 38.35 60.82 -12.79
CA SER A 512 38.77 61.59 -13.98
C SER A 512 40.15 62.24 -13.84
N GLY A 513 40.81 62.46 -14.97
CA GLY A 513 42.13 63.09 -15.06
C GLY A 513 42.64 63.14 -16.50
N SER A 514 43.91 63.47 -16.70
CA SER A 514 44.54 63.39 -18.02
C SER A 514 46.05 63.19 -17.95
N VAL A 515 46.62 62.49 -18.93
CA VAL A 515 48.07 62.29 -19.09
C VAL A 515 48.54 62.85 -20.42
N THR A 516 49.74 63.44 -20.44
CA THR A 516 50.35 64.01 -21.66
C THR A 516 51.34 63.02 -22.26
N LEU A 517 51.06 62.51 -23.46
CA LEU A 517 51.82 61.41 -24.07
C LEU A 517 52.38 61.76 -25.45
N GLN A 518 53.64 61.38 -25.69
CA GLN A 518 54.23 61.44 -27.02
C GLN A 518 53.49 60.53 -28.01
N ARG A 519 53.34 60.99 -29.26
CA ARG A 519 52.85 60.17 -30.38
C ARG A 519 53.57 58.82 -30.46
N GLY A 520 52.87 57.74 -30.18
CA GLY A 520 53.45 56.40 -29.99
C GLY A 520 52.40 55.30 -29.87
N THR A 521 52.85 54.06 -29.63
CA THR A 521 51.94 52.95 -29.28
C THR A 521 52.07 52.65 -27.80
N TRP A 522 50.99 52.86 -27.05
CA TRP A 522 50.93 52.80 -25.59
C TRP A 522 49.97 51.70 -25.13
N ARG A 523 50.36 50.94 -24.11
CA ARG A 523 49.43 50.17 -23.26
C ARG A 523 48.89 51.10 -22.18
N PHE A 524 47.70 50.81 -21.67
CA PHE A 524 47.15 51.46 -20.49
C PHE A 524 46.56 50.39 -19.57
N ALA A 525 46.83 50.49 -18.27
CA ALA A 525 46.20 49.70 -17.23
C ALA A 525 45.69 50.64 -16.14
N ALA A 526 44.41 50.56 -15.81
CA ALA A 526 43.84 51.24 -14.65
C ALA A 526 43.60 50.24 -13.51
N GLU A 527 43.88 50.64 -12.27
CA GLU A 527 43.79 49.81 -11.08
C GLU A 527 43.17 50.58 -9.91
N ALA A 528 42.17 49.98 -9.24
CA ALA A 528 41.59 50.48 -7.99
C ALA A 528 40.92 49.34 -7.22
N ALA A 529 40.96 49.36 -5.88
CA ALA A 529 40.35 48.36 -5.01
C ALA A 529 40.68 46.88 -5.36
N GLY A 530 41.87 46.63 -5.91
CA GLY A 530 42.31 45.31 -6.39
C GLY A 530 41.69 44.84 -7.72
N VAL A 531 40.99 45.71 -8.45
CA VAL A 531 40.44 45.45 -9.78
C VAL A 531 41.24 46.19 -10.85
N THR A 532 41.55 45.53 -11.97
CA THR A 532 42.38 46.09 -13.05
C THR A 532 41.70 45.99 -14.42
N ASP A 533 41.82 47.05 -15.23
CA ASP A 533 41.33 47.12 -16.62
C ASP A 533 42.46 47.50 -17.59
N GLU A 534 42.93 46.50 -18.37
CA GLU A 534 43.95 46.66 -19.41
C GLU A 534 43.34 47.02 -20.78
N LYS A 535 43.72 48.16 -21.34
CA LYS A 535 43.39 48.51 -22.72
C LYS A 535 44.42 47.93 -23.71
N ARG A 536 43.88 47.30 -24.77
CA ARG A 536 44.66 46.89 -25.96
C ARG A 536 45.54 48.05 -26.45
N PRO A 537 46.79 47.82 -26.87
CA PRO A 537 47.73 48.88 -27.23
C PRO A 537 47.14 49.91 -28.20
N ARG A 538 46.98 51.16 -27.72
CA ARG A 538 46.46 52.31 -28.46
C ARG A 538 47.58 53.05 -29.16
N LYS A 539 47.29 53.64 -30.31
CA LYS A 539 48.27 54.38 -31.12
C LYS A 539 47.94 55.87 -31.08
N ILE A 540 48.44 56.54 -30.05
CA ILE A 540 48.22 57.97 -29.82
C ILE A 540 48.85 58.77 -30.97
N GLN A 541 48.03 59.57 -31.66
CA GLN A 541 48.40 60.40 -32.82
C GLN A 541 47.72 61.78 -32.84
N SER A 542 46.80 61.98 -31.91
CA SER A 542 46.02 63.17 -31.60
C SER A 542 45.65 63.06 -30.11
N ASP A 543 45.01 64.08 -29.58
CA ASP A 543 44.33 63.98 -28.30
C ASP A 543 43.18 62.94 -28.41
N GLU A 544 42.92 62.18 -27.35
CA GLU A 544 41.96 61.06 -27.31
C GLU A 544 41.37 60.94 -25.89
N THR A 545 40.11 60.51 -25.74
CA THR A 545 39.54 60.17 -24.42
C THR A 545 39.53 58.65 -24.26
N LEU A 546 40.10 58.15 -23.17
CA LEU A 546 40.05 56.72 -22.80
C LEU A 546 39.17 56.53 -21.56
N GLN A 547 38.20 55.62 -21.68
CA GLN A 547 37.34 55.17 -20.59
C GLN A 547 37.81 53.80 -20.10
N PHE A 548 38.05 53.70 -18.80
CA PHE A 548 38.21 52.46 -18.05
C PHE A 548 36.90 52.10 -17.35
N GLU A 549 36.66 50.80 -17.19
CA GLU A 549 35.47 50.22 -16.55
C GLU A 549 35.99 49.27 -15.48
N LEU A 550 35.82 49.66 -14.21
CA LEU A 550 36.35 48.97 -13.04
C LEU A 550 35.20 48.41 -12.21
N GLY A 551 35.38 47.20 -11.69
CA GLY A 551 34.32 46.44 -11.03
C GLY A 551 33.28 45.87 -12.02
N PRO A 552 32.06 45.55 -11.56
CA PRO A 552 31.66 45.52 -10.15
C PRO A 552 32.49 44.51 -9.35
N ARG A 553 32.62 44.71 -8.04
CA ARG A 553 33.34 43.79 -7.16
C ARG A 553 32.47 42.57 -6.91
N THR A 554 32.96 41.36 -7.20
CA THR A 554 32.20 40.12 -7.03
C THR A 554 32.51 39.48 -5.69
N VAL A 555 31.47 39.25 -4.87
CA VAL A 555 31.56 38.46 -3.64
C VAL A 555 30.78 37.16 -3.84
N PRO A 556 31.47 36.02 -4.06
CA PRO A 556 30.85 34.71 -4.11
C PRO A 556 30.65 34.15 -2.70
N ALA A 557 29.50 33.52 -2.47
CA ALA A 557 29.17 32.88 -1.21
C ALA A 557 28.39 31.58 -1.46
N THR A 558 28.61 30.57 -0.63
CA THR A 558 27.91 29.29 -0.69
C THR A 558 27.30 28.98 0.67
N VAL A 559 26.06 28.49 0.66
CA VAL A 559 25.29 28.15 1.87
C VAL A 559 25.18 26.63 1.98
N THR A 560 25.56 26.08 3.13
CA THR A 560 25.36 24.66 3.45
C THR A 560 24.46 24.49 4.68
N ASP A 561 24.01 23.27 4.94
CA ASP A 561 23.58 22.86 6.27
C ASP A 561 24.79 22.54 7.18
N GLY A 562 24.51 22.18 8.44
CA GLY A 562 25.50 21.72 9.41
C GLY A 562 26.14 20.35 9.11
N GLU A 563 25.66 19.59 8.10
CA GLU A 563 26.38 18.42 7.57
C GLU A 563 27.34 18.78 6.42
N GLY A 564 27.30 20.03 5.95
CA GLY A 564 28.08 20.51 4.80
C GLY A 564 27.43 20.22 3.44
N GLN A 565 26.12 19.89 3.40
CA GLN A 565 25.40 19.72 2.14
C GLN A 565 24.89 21.08 1.62
N PRO A 566 25.00 21.38 0.30
CA PRO A 566 24.60 22.68 -0.24
C PRO A 566 23.09 22.91 -0.22
N LEU A 567 22.68 24.10 0.22
CA LEU A 567 21.27 24.48 0.37
C LEU A 567 20.80 25.39 -0.76
N SER A 568 20.03 24.81 -1.70
CA SER A 568 19.48 25.52 -2.85
C SER A 568 18.27 26.43 -2.53
N ASN A 569 18.11 27.53 -3.28
CA ASN A 569 16.99 28.47 -3.19
C ASN A 569 16.86 29.18 -1.80
N VAL A 570 17.91 29.17 -0.98
CA VAL A 570 17.99 29.96 0.27
C VAL A 570 18.14 31.44 -0.09
N PRO A 571 17.35 32.37 0.50
CA PRO A 571 17.58 33.80 0.35
C PRO A 571 18.82 34.22 1.15
N VAL A 572 19.77 34.85 0.46
CA VAL A 572 20.96 35.47 1.03
C VAL A 572 20.87 36.97 0.74
N THR A 573 21.14 37.80 1.74
CA THR A 573 21.18 39.26 1.61
C THR A 573 22.61 39.75 1.84
N ALA A 574 23.10 40.56 0.90
CA ALA A 574 24.34 41.29 1.04
C ALA A 574 24.02 42.76 1.38
N THR A 575 24.49 43.25 2.52
CA THR A 575 24.29 44.62 3.01
C THR A 575 25.62 45.34 3.07
N ILE A 576 25.74 46.46 2.36
CA ILE A 576 26.95 47.29 2.32
C ILE A 576 26.84 48.38 3.40
N GLU A 577 27.97 48.81 3.97
CA GLU A 577 28.01 50.00 4.82
C GLU A 577 27.34 51.20 4.11
N GLY A 578 26.54 51.98 4.85
CA GLY A 578 25.60 52.96 4.28
C GLY A 578 24.18 52.42 4.04
N GLY A 579 23.95 51.10 4.21
CA GLY A 579 22.61 50.50 4.31
C GLY A 579 21.93 50.13 2.99
N GLN A 580 22.68 50.03 1.89
CA GLN A 580 22.17 49.47 0.65
C GLN A 580 22.30 47.94 0.67
N SER A 581 21.19 47.23 0.43
CA SER A 581 21.14 45.76 0.45
C SER A 581 20.60 45.16 -0.85
N ASP A 582 21.14 44.00 -1.26
CA ASP A 582 20.65 43.17 -2.36
C ASP A 582 20.36 41.76 -1.84
N THR A 583 19.18 41.20 -2.15
CA THR A 583 18.77 39.85 -1.73
C THR A 583 18.65 38.93 -2.95
N ARG A 584 19.53 37.93 -3.01
CA ARG A 584 19.56 36.90 -4.07
C ARG A 584 19.17 35.54 -3.49
N ARG A 585 19.10 34.52 -4.33
CA ARG A 585 18.91 33.13 -3.90
C ARG A 585 20.03 32.24 -4.41
N THR A 586 20.37 31.24 -3.61
CA THR A 586 21.33 30.19 -4.00
C THR A 586 20.79 29.32 -5.13
N ASP A 587 21.70 28.83 -5.98
CA ASP A 587 21.40 27.92 -7.09
C ASP A 587 21.31 26.45 -6.64
N SER A 588 21.45 25.48 -7.55
CA SER A 588 21.39 24.05 -7.20
C SER A 588 22.57 23.56 -6.36
N ASP A 589 23.69 24.27 -6.40
CA ASP A 589 24.97 23.84 -5.85
C ASP A 589 25.27 24.62 -4.54
N GLY A 590 24.27 25.36 -4.04
CA GLY A 590 24.32 26.15 -2.80
C GLY A 590 24.92 27.54 -2.99
N SER A 591 25.37 27.88 -4.19
CA SER A 591 26.16 29.08 -4.46
C SER A 591 25.31 30.29 -4.85
N VAL A 592 25.80 31.47 -4.51
CA VAL A 592 25.29 32.79 -4.90
C VAL A 592 26.47 33.73 -5.14
N THR A 593 26.26 34.80 -5.92
CA THR A 593 27.29 35.83 -6.10
C THR A 593 26.65 37.21 -6.15
N PHE A 594 27.19 38.13 -5.36
CA PHE A 594 26.80 39.53 -5.34
C PHE A 594 27.74 40.39 -6.18
N SER A 595 27.23 41.53 -6.62
CA SER A 595 27.95 42.48 -7.49
C SER A 595 27.87 43.84 -6.84
N LEU A 596 28.97 44.25 -6.20
CA LEU A 596 29.04 45.45 -5.36
C LEU A 596 29.69 46.61 -6.12
N PRO A 597 29.38 47.88 -5.76
CA PRO A 597 30.10 49.06 -6.23
C PRO A 597 31.61 48.98 -5.95
N LEU A 598 32.39 49.77 -6.68
CA LEU A 598 33.85 49.78 -6.53
C LEU A 598 34.31 50.29 -5.14
N GLY A 599 33.66 51.33 -4.62
CA GLY A 599 33.93 51.94 -3.30
C GLY A 599 33.27 51.25 -2.11
N ALA A 600 32.92 49.96 -2.22
CA ALA A 600 32.49 49.18 -1.06
C ALA A 600 33.72 48.66 -0.29
N GLU A 601 33.85 49.04 0.99
CA GLU A 601 34.94 48.60 1.89
C GLU A 601 34.57 47.33 2.68
N GLU A 602 33.32 47.16 3.07
CA GLU A 602 32.82 46.01 3.84
C GLU A 602 31.42 45.59 3.37
N VAL A 603 31.08 44.30 3.51
CA VAL A 603 29.74 43.77 3.27
C VAL A 603 29.36 42.71 4.32
N GLU A 604 28.16 42.82 4.89
CA GLU A 604 27.53 41.76 5.68
C GLU A 604 26.76 40.82 4.75
N LEU A 605 27.02 39.52 4.83
CA LEU A 605 26.29 38.47 4.13
C LEU A 605 25.46 37.68 5.15
N SER A 606 24.13 37.76 5.05
CA SER A 606 23.21 37.01 5.92
C SER A 606 22.35 36.03 5.11
N ALA A 607 22.27 34.77 5.55
CA ALA A 607 21.41 33.74 4.99
C ALA A 607 20.31 33.37 6.01
N SER A 608 19.05 33.34 5.56
CA SER A 608 17.90 33.11 6.44
C SER A 608 16.91 32.09 5.86
N HIS A 609 16.33 31.23 6.71
CA HIS A 609 15.39 30.22 6.24
C HIS A 609 14.35 29.77 7.28
N GLU A 610 13.12 29.49 6.87
CA GLU A 610 12.03 29.10 7.77
C GLU A 610 12.19 27.72 8.46
N LYS A 611 13.28 26.99 8.16
CA LYS A 611 13.59 25.62 8.67
C LYS A 611 14.91 25.50 9.39
N TYR A 612 15.80 26.47 9.27
CA TYR A 612 17.14 26.44 9.85
C TYR A 612 17.31 27.69 10.71
N ASP A 613 18.29 27.71 11.60
CA ASP A 613 18.77 28.96 12.18
C ASP A 613 19.51 29.80 11.15
N ASP A 614 19.47 31.11 11.36
CA ASP A 614 19.91 32.13 10.43
C ASP A 614 21.40 32.44 10.70
N ASP A 615 22.24 32.49 9.66
CA ASP A 615 23.70 32.68 9.78
C ASP A 615 24.15 33.95 9.05
N ALA A 616 25.20 34.61 9.56
CA ALA A 616 25.73 35.85 8.99
C ALA A 616 27.24 35.98 9.19
N THR A 617 27.93 36.46 8.15
CA THR A 617 29.36 36.77 8.18
C THR A 617 29.64 38.14 7.58
N THR A 618 30.67 38.83 8.08
CA THR A 618 31.07 40.17 7.61
C THR A 618 32.41 40.08 6.90
N VAL A 619 32.47 40.66 5.70
CA VAL A 619 33.55 40.45 4.74
C VAL A 619 34.21 41.76 4.41
N ALA A 620 35.43 41.96 4.90
CA ALA A 620 36.30 43.04 4.47
C ALA A 620 36.64 42.88 2.98
N LEU A 621 36.65 43.99 2.25
CA LEU A 621 36.84 44.03 0.81
C LEU A 621 38.22 44.64 0.48
N ASP A 622 39.30 44.14 1.08
CA ASP A 622 40.68 44.56 0.86
C ASP A 622 41.36 43.77 -0.29
N GLY A 623 40.81 43.94 -1.50
CA GLY A 623 41.33 43.35 -2.74
C GLY A 623 40.47 42.21 -3.27
N SER A 624 41.08 41.04 -3.52
CA SER A 624 40.44 39.89 -4.16
C SER A 624 39.78 38.95 -3.15
N VAL A 625 38.45 39.01 -3.07
CA VAL A 625 37.62 38.28 -2.10
C VAL A 625 37.49 36.81 -2.48
N GLY A 626 37.78 35.91 -1.53
CA GLY A 626 37.56 34.47 -1.67
C GLY A 626 36.10 34.06 -1.51
N GLU A 627 35.78 32.80 -1.81
CA GLU A 627 34.44 32.25 -1.57
C GLU A 627 34.12 32.20 -0.08
N GLN A 628 32.97 32.76 0.29
CA GLN A 628 32.48 32.82 1.66
C GLN A 628 31.56 31.63 1.94
N SER A 629 31.59 31.10 3.17
CA SER A 629 30.71 30.00 3.59
C SER A 629 29.75 30.48 4.68
N LEU A 630 28.48 30.14 4.54
CA LEU A 630 27.45 30.26 5.58
C LEU A 630 26.90 28.86 5.87
N SER A 631 26.66 28.53 7.13
CA SER A 631 26.22 27.20 7.58
C SER A 631 24.96 27.31 8.44
N LEU A 632 23.85 26.77 7.96
CA LEU A 632 22.56 26.85 8.61
C LEU A 632 22.27 25.56 9.40
N GLU A 633 22.13 25.66 10.72
CA GLU A 633 21.75 24.51 11.57
C GLU A 633 20.24 24.24 11.48
N LEU A 634 19.83 22.97 11.37
CA LEU A 634 18.43 22.61 11.12
C LEU A 634 17.61 22.69 12.41
N ARG A 635 16.58 23.56 12.44
CA ARG A 635 15.68 23.71 13.60
C ARG A 635 14.87 22.43 13.80
N THR A 636 14.96 21.82 14.99
CA THR A 636 14.29 20.55 15.34
C THR A 636 13.36 20.66 16.55
N GLY A 637 12.55 19.63 16.75
CA GLY A 637 11.76 19.43 17.97
C GLY A 637 11.39 17.96 18.16
N GLY A 638 10.75 17.65 19.28
CA GLY A 638 10.31 16.28 19.60
C GLY A 638 8.84 16.01 19.26
N LEU A 639 8.48 14.74 19.10
CA LEU A 639 7.10 14.28 18.98
C LEU A 639 6.89 12.95 19.71
N ASP A 640 6.07 12.97 20.75
CA ASP A 640 5.56 11.77 21.43
C ASP A 640 4.24 11.35 20.73
N VAL A 641 4.14 10.11 20.24
CA VAL A 641 2.91 9.55 19.65
C VAL A 641 2.42 8.35 20.46
N THR A 642 1.40 8.54 21.29
CA THR A 642 0.70 7.45 21.98
C THR A 642 -0.26 6.76 21.02
N VAL A 643 -0.27 5.43 20.98
CA VAL A 643 -1.29 4.63 20.28
C VAL A 643 -2.19 3.93 21.30
N THR A 644 -3.49 4.13 21.15
CA THR A 644 -4.53 3.43 21.91
C THR A 644 -5.42 2.59 20.99
N VAL A 645 -5.94 1.50 21.54
CA VAL A 645 -6.99 0.67 20.95
C VAL A 645 -8.15 0.65 21.93
N ASP A 646 -9.30 1.18 21.52
CA ASP A 646 -10.48 1.42 22.37
C ASP A 646 -10.14 2.13 23.71
N GLY A 647 -9.17 3.05 23.66
CA GLY A 647 -8.66 3.78 24.82
C GLY A 647 -7.58 3.06 25.68
N ALA A 648 -7.32 1.77 25.48
CA ALA A 648 -6.21 1.06 26.12
C ALA A 648 -4.90 1.31 25.36
N ALA A 649 -3.80 1.61 26.08
CA ALA A 649 -2.49 1.84 25.46
C ALA A 649 -1.84 0.52 25.00
N VAL A 650 -1.25 0.50 23.79
CA VAL A 650 -0.72 -0.75 23.20
C VAL A 650 0.74 -0.61 22.83
N SER A 651 1.60 -1.45 23.44
CA SER A 651 3.03 -1.58 23.16
C SER A 651 3.31 -2.44 21.93
N GLY A 652 4.37 -2.18 21.18
CA GLY A 652 4.79 -3.01 20.04
C GLY A 652 4.17 -2.64 18.69
N LEU A 653 3.30 -1.63 18.62
CA LEU A 653 2.68 -1.18 17.38
C LEU A 653 3.63 -0.27 16.56
N PRO A 654 3.67 -0.40 15.23
CA PRO A 654 4.46 0.47 14.37
C PRO A 654 3.78 1.84 14.23
N VAL A 655 4.54 2.91 14.43
CA VAL A 655 4.12 4.30 14.18
C VAL A 655 4.97 4.88 13.07
N GLU A 656 4.33 5.37 12.00
CA GLU A 656 4.98 6.10 10.92
C GLU A 656 4.55 7.57 10.98
N ILE A 657 5.53 8.47 10.94
CA ILE A 657 5.30 9.91 10.79
C ILE A 657 5.78 10.37 9.42
N ARG A 658 4.84 10.89 8.63
CA ARG A 658 5.08 11.42 7.28
C ARG A 658 4.98 12.93 7.29
N SER A 659 6.06 13.66 6.97
CA SER A 659 5.94 15.09 6.73
C SER A 659 4.98 15.37 5.57
N ARG A 660 4.26 16.48 5.62
CA ARG A 660 3.37 16.98 4.56
C ARG A 660 4.03 18.06 3.70
N GLU A 661 5.27 18.42 3.99
CA GLU A 661 6.02 19.51 3.36
C GLU A 661 7.24 18.94 2.61
N LYS A 662 7.42 19.31 1.32
CA LYS A 662 8.42 18.68 0.44
C LYS A 662 9.85 18.82 0.99
N ALA A 663 10.28 20.05 1.31
CA ALA A 663 11.62 20.32 1.83
C ALA A 663 11.92 19.51 3.10
N VAL A 664 10.96 19.44 4.03
CA VAL A 664 11.09 18.68 5.29
C VAL A 664 11.27 17.18 5.03
N ARG A 665 10.67 16.60 3.98
CA ARG A 665 10.92 15.19 3.60
C ARG A 665 12.32 14.95 3.05
N GLU A 666 12.89 15.96 2.39
CA GLU A 666 14.20 15.85 1.75
C GLU A 666 15.33 15.89 2.81
N VAL A 667 15.10 16.56 3.94
CA VAL A 667 15.96 16.53 5.15
C VAL A 667 15.51 15.48 6.19
N GLY A 668 15.00 14.33 5.74
CA GLY A 668 14.75 13.18 6.64
C GLY A 668 13.49 13.24 7.51
N GLY A 669 12.57 14.18 7.29
CA GLY A 669 11.29 14.31 8.00
C GLY A 669 10.23 13.25 7.67
N ASN A 670 10.65 12.01 7.42
CA ASN A 670 9.82 10.81 7.52
C ASN A 670 10.56 9.82 8.45
N ARG A 671 9.89 9.33 9.49
CA ARG A 671 10.46 8.35 10.44
C ARG A 671 9.45 7.25 10.75
N GLU A 672 9.98 6.10 11.18
CA GLU A 672 9.22 4.95 11.70
C GLU A 672 9.79 4.61 13.09
N ALA A 673 8.91 4.26 14.04
CA ALA A 673 9.26 3.78 15.38
C ALA A 673 8.22 2.75 15.86
N THR A 674 8.45 2.18 17.04
CA THR A 674 7.55 1.21 17.68
C THR A 674 7.13 1.71 19.06
N THR A 675 5.88 1.50 19.47
CA THR A 675 5.40 1.93 20.79
C THR A 675 6.05 1.17 21.94
N GLY A 676 6.42 1.89 23.00
CA GLY A 676 6.92 1.36 24.26
C GLY A 676 5.83 0.78 25.16
N ALA A 677 6.20 0.41 26.39
CA ALA A 677 5.30 -0.22 27.37
C ALA A 677 4.14 0.69 27.85
N ASP A 678 4.23 2.00 27.62
CA ASP A 678 3.20 3.01 27.86
C ASP A 678 2.34 3.30 26.61
N GLY A 679 2.56 2.56 25.52
CA GLY A 679 1.94 2.80 24.22
C GLY A 679 2.49 4.01 23.47
N ALA A 680 3.59 4.65 23.91
CA ALA A 680 4.16 5.82 23.22
C ALA A 680 5.34 5.45 22.30
N ALA A 681 5.37 6.05 21.12
CA ALA A 681 6.54 6.09 20.24
C ALA A 681 7.13 7.51 20.26
N GLU A 682 8.37 7.64 20.73
CA GLU A 682 9.09 8.92 20.74
C GLU A 682 9.85 9.16 19.44
N PHE A 683 9.83 10.40 18.95
CA PHE A 683 10.60 10.86 17.80
C PHE A 683 11.30 12.17 18.15
N ASP A 684 12.60 12.11 18.42
CA ASP A 684 13.45 13.29 18.62
C ASP A 684 14.06 13.78 17.29
N ASP A 685 14.68 14.95 17.35
CA ASP A 685 15.37 15.63 16.24
C ASP A 685 14.55 15.71 14.94
N LEU A 686 13.24 15.97 15.05
CA LEU A 686 12.37 16.15 13.91
C LEU A 686 12.44 17.58 13.36
N PRO A 687 12.73 17.79 12.07
CA PRO A 687 12.78 19.13 11.49
C PRO A 687 11.43 19.86 11.57
N VAL A 688 11.45 21.16 11.86
CA VAL A 688 10.24 21.96 12.11
C VAL A 688 9.26 21.99 10.93
N GLY A 689 8.06 21.44 11.12
CA GLY A 689 7.13 21.24 10.01
C GLY A 689 5.79 20.64 10.38
N LYS A 690 4.96 20.42 9.36
CA LYS A 690 3.64 19.77 9.47
C LYS A 690 3.76 18.29 9.11
N TYR A 691 3.35 17.43 10.03
CA TYR A 691 3.42 15.97 9.93
C TYR A 691 2.02 15.35 9.89
N GLU A 692 1.95 14.12 9.43
CA GLU A 692 0.81 13.22 9.59
C GLU A 692 1.33 11.92 10.20
N ALA A 693 0.93 11.67 11.45
CA ALA A 693 1.21 10.44 12.17
C ALA A 693 0.14 9.40 11.83
N GLY A 694 0.53 8.15 11.69
CA GLY A 694 -0.35 7.00 11.54
C GLY A 694 0.29 5.75 12.13
N THR A 695 -0.53 4.73 12.31
CA THR A 695 -0.11 3.36 12.63
C THR A 695 -0.74 2.40 11.61
N GLU A 696 -0.26 1.16 11.52
CA GLU A 696 -0.85 0.11 10.70
C GLU A 696 -0.98 -1.14 11.57
N ILE A 697 -2.20 -1.41 12.04
CA ILE A 697 -2.53 -2.60 12.83
C ILE A 697 -2.94 -3.72 11.85
N PRO A 698 -2.42 -4.96 11.98
CA PRO A 698 -2.82 -6.08 11.15
C PRO A 698 -4.32 -6.44 11.29
N GLY A 699 -4.91 -6.93 10.20
CA GLY A 699 -6.34 -7.32 10.15
C GLY A 699 -7.25 -6.22 9.57
N ASP A 700 -8.52 -6.57 9.31
CA ASP A 700 -9.57 -5.63 8.88
C ASP A 700 -10.59 -5.32 9.99
N ALA A 701 -10.41 -5.89 11.18
CA ALA A 701 -11.17 -5.58 12.40
C ALA A 701 -10.79 -4.24 13.08
N PHE A 702 -9.80 -3.49 12.56
CA PHE A 702 -9.32 -2.25 13.16
C PHE A 702 -9.56 -1.02 12.27
N ALA A 703 -10.34 -0.06 12.75
CA ALA A 703 -10.51 1.24 12.12
C ALA A 703 -9.44 2.23 12.62
N VAL A 704 -8.30 2.25 11.95
CA VAL A 704 -7.11 3.03 12.36
C VAL A 704 -7.18 4.49 11.89
N GLN A 705 -6.91 5.44 12.78
CA GLN A 705 -6.89 6.88 12.49
C GLN A 705 -5.49 7.41 12.10
N SER A 706 -5.43 8.42 11.23
CA SER A 706 -4.25 9.28 11.04
C SER A 706 -4.48 10.67 11.66
N LYS A 707 -3.41 11.29 12.18
CA LYS A 707 -3.49 12.58 12.90
C LYS A 707 -2.46 13.57 12.39
N ARG A 708 -2.92 14.77 12.04
CA ARG A 708 -2.05 15.86 11.60
C ARG A 708 -1.47 16.59 12.80
N VAL A 709 -0.15 16.72 12.83
CA VAL A 709 0.62 17.31 13.93
C VAL A 709 1.55 18.41 13.38
N ARG A 710 2.00 19.34 14.22
CA ARG A 710 3.02 20.33 13.85
C ARG A 710 4.13 20.33 14.89
N VAL A 711 5.33 19.90 14.49
CA VAL A 711 6.55 20.04 15.29
C VAL A 711 6.98 21.52 15.26
N ARG A 712 7.57 21.98 16.36
CA ARG A 712 8.06 23.34 16.56
C ARG A 712 9.43 23.30 17.19
N ASP A 713 10.17 24.36 16.94
CA ASP A 713 11.54 24.55 17.39
C ASP A 713 11.67 24.42 18.92
N GLY A 714 12.60 23.57 19.37
CA GLY A 714 12.84 23.26 20.79
C GLY A 714 11.66 22.66 21.57
N GLN A 715 10.54 22.32 20.92
CA GLN A 715 9.30 21.91 21.59
C GLN A 715 8.94 20.44 21.31
N ARG A 716 8.88 19.65 22.38
CA ARG A 716 8.31 18.29 22.33
C ARG A 716 6.78 18.35 22.29
N THR A 717 6.22 17.86 21.19
CA THR A 717 4.78 17.88 20.88
C THR A 717 4.17 16.52 21.22
N ARG A 718 2.87 16.44 21.57
CA ARG A 718 2.20 15.15 21.84
C ARG A 718 1.02 14.91 20.91
N ALA A 719 0.83 13.66 20.51
CA ALA A 719 -0.33 13.20 19.76
C ALA A 719 -0.80 11.82 20.23
N THR A 720 -2.11 11.60 20.27
CA THR A 720 -2.72 10.28 20.49
C THR A 720 -3.35 9.79 19.19
N LEU A 721 -2.98 8.63 18.69
CA LEU A 721 -3.71 7.88 17.67
C LEU A 721 -4.61 6.89 18.39
N ASP A 722 -5.90 6.88 18.09
CA ASP A 722 -6.87 5.97 18.68
C ASP A 722 -7.49 5.14 17.56
N ALA A 723 -7.43 3.82 17.68
CA ALA A 723 -8.02 2.87 16.75
C ALA A 723 -9.18 2.14 17.45
N SER A 724 -10.31 1.99 16.76
CA SER A 724 -11.44 1.21 17.30
C SER A 724 -11.44 -0.21 16.77
N PHE A 725 -11.68 -1.19 17.66
CA PHE A 725 -11.89 -2.58 17.28
C PHE A 725 -13.36 -2.76 16.84
N GLU A 726 -13.60 -2.94 15.55
CA GLU A 726 -14.93 -3.12 14.97
C GLU A 726 -15.36 -4.60 14.92
N TYR A 727 -14.74 -5.45 15.74
CA TYR A 727 -15.11 -6.87 15.87
C TYR A 727 -16.36 -7.05 16.74
N GLY A 728 -17.14 -8.09 16.44
CA GLY A 728 -18.27 -8.50 17.25
C GLY A 728 -18.86 -9.80 16.74
N LEU A 729 -19.21 -10.70 17.66
CA LEU A 729 -19.65 -12.05 17.34
C LEU A 729 -20.79 -12.03 16.30
N ASP A 730 -20.61 -12.77 15.21
CA ASP A 730 -21.58 -12.93 14.14
C ASP A 730 -22.82 -13.69 14.64
N ARG A 731 -23.83 -13.84 13.78
CA ARG A 731 -25.03 -14.57 14.17
C ARG A 731 -24.74 -16.07 14.40
N ARG A 732 -23.89 -16.70 13.59
CA ARG A 732 -23.60 -18.14 13.70
C ARG A 732 -22.80 -18.47 14.96
N GLN A 733 -21.86 -17.62 15.34
CA GLN A 733 -21.09 -17.74 16.58
C GLN A 733 -22.03 -17.65 17.80
N ARG A 734 -22.98 -16.70 17.80
CA ARG A 734 -23.99 -16.60 18.87
C ARG A 734 -25.02 -17.73 18.85
N ASP A 735 -25.45 -18.18 17.66
CA ASP A 735 -26.33 -19.34 17.53
C ASP A 735 -25.59 -20.62 18.05
N ARG A 736 -24.29 -20.81 17.74
CA ARG A 736 -23.43 -21.89 18.33
C ARG A 736 -23.33 -21.79 19.84
N ILE A 737 -23.01 -20.62 20.41
CA ILE A 737 -22.93 -20.44 21.88
C ILE A 737 -24.24 -20.84 22.56
N ALA A 738 -25.39 -20.51 21.95
CA ALA A 738 -26.72 -20.88 22.44
C ALA A 738 -27.10 -22.36 22.21
N ASP A 739 -26.39 -23.06 21.32
CA ASP A 739 -26.47 -24.53 21.17
C ASP A 739 -25.57 -25.21 22.22
N ILE A 740 -24.30 -24.82 22.36
CA ILE A 740 -23.36 -25.41 23.34
C ILE A 740 -23.85 -25.22 24.79
N ARG A 741 -24.37 -24.03 25.15
CA ARG A 741 -25.00 -23.82 26.48
C ARG A 741 -26.19 -24.76 26.73
N ARG A 742 -26.92 -25.18 25.68
CA ARG A 742 -28.04 -26.12 25.79
C ARG A 742 -27.57 -27.57 25.95
N ASP A 743 -26.45 -27.91 25.34
CA ASP A 743 -25.83 -29.22 25.51
C ASP A 743 -25.18 -29.35 26.90
N VAL A 744 -24.63 -28.24 27.44
CA VAL A 744 -24.26 -28.12 28.87
C VAL A 744 -25.49 -28.25 29.79
N ASP A 745 -26.59 -27.54 29.51
CA ASP A 745 -27.85 -27.69 30.27
C ASP A 745 -28.31 -29.16 30.27
N ALA A 746 -28.19 -29.86 29.13
CA ALA A 746 -28.64 -31.24 28.97
C ALA A 746 -27.96 -32.21 29.95
N LEU A 747 -26.66 -32.03 30.26
CA LEU A 747 -25.92 -32.77 31.30
C LEU A 747 -26.66 -32.77 32.65
N THR A 748 -27.43 -31.72 32.94
CA THR A 748 -28.14 -31.52 34.21
C THR A 748 -29.58 -32.06 34.21
N THR A 749 -30.09 -32.56 33.08
CA THR A 749 -31.51 -32.96 32.91
C THR A 749 -31.80 -34.45 33.10
N ALA A 750 -30.80 -35.26 33.48
CA ALA A 750 -30.93 -36.70 33.61
C ALA A 750 -31.89 -37.14 34.75
N SER A 751 -33.12 -37.54 34.40
CA SER A 751 -34.11 -37.99 35.37
C SER A 751 -33.69 -39.28 36.09
N GLY A 752 -33.65 -39.26 37.43
CA GLY A 752 -33.35 -40.45 38.25
C GLY A 752 -31.87 -40.68 38.53
N ARG A 753 -31.04 -39.63 38.42
CA ARG A 753 -29.63 -39.58 38.85
C ARG A 753 -29.38 -38.27 39.58
N ASP A 754 -28.37 -38.24 40.45
CA ASP A 754 -27.73 -36.98 40.83
C ASP A 754 -27.02 -36.36 39.61
N VAL A 755 -26.92 -35.03 39.59
CA VAL A 755 -26.31 -34.28 38.48
C VAL A 755 -25.32 -33.21 38.96
N ALA A 756 -24.90 -33.22 40.23
CA ALA A 756 -24.03 -32.16 40.75
C ALA A 756 -22.63 -32.18 40.12
N ILE A 757 -22.02 -33.36 39.99
CA ILE A 757 -20.69 -33.51 39.37
C ILE A 757 -20.73 -33.23 37.85
N PRO A 758 -21.71 -33.74 37.07
CA PRO A 758 -21.90 -33.31 35.66
C PRO A 758 -22.14 -31.80 35.50
N ARG A 759 -22.95 -31.18 36.37
CA ARG A 759 -23.22 -29.73 36.38
C ARG A 759 -21.95 -28.92 36.65
N TYR A 760 -21.17 -29.33 37.65
CA TYR A 760 -19.91 -28.72 38.03
C TYR A 760 -18.91 -28.70 36.86
N TYR A 761 -18.68 -29.83 36.18
CA TYR A 761 -17.82 -29.83 34.99
C TYR A 761 -18.43 -29.06 33.80
N GLY A 762 -19.76 -29.00 33.69
CA GLY A 762 -20.46 -28.13 32.74
C GLY A 762 -20.25 -26.62 32.98
N SER A 763 -19.98 -26.19 34.21
CA SER A 763 -19.70 -24.78 34.50
C SER A 763 -18.36 -24.32 33.92
N VAL A 764 -17.37 -25.22 33.79
CA VAL A 764 -16.10 -24.97 33.11
C VAL A 764 -16.34 -24.59 31.64
N VAL A 765 -17.21 -25.32 30.93
CA VAL A 765 -17.59 -24.95 29.55
C VAL A 765 -18.31 -23.61 29.52
N THR A 766 -19.16 -23.33 30.51
CA THR A 766 -19.88 -22.06 30.61
C THR A 766 -18.90 -20.88 30.74
N ALA A 767 -17.89 -20.99 31.60
CA ALA A 767 -16.82 -19.99 31.73
C ALA A 767 -16.03 -19.81 30.41
N LEU A 768 -15.78 -20.90 29.66
CA LEU A 768 -15.09 -20.82 28.36
C LEU A 768 -15.92 -20.07 27.30
N LEU A 769 -17.24 -20.26 27.28
CA LEU A 769 -18.16 -19.53 26.40
C LEU A 769 -18.29 -18.06 26.82
N ASP A 770 -18.32 -17.78 28.12
CA ASP A 770 -18.29 -16.41 28.65
C ASP A 770 -16.99 -15.68 28.25
N ALA A 771 -15.84 -16.36 28.22
CA ALA A 771 -14.61 -15.78 27.69
C ALA A 771 -14.69 -15.46 26.19
N VAL A 772 -15.33 -16.33 25.38
CA VAL A 772 -15.62 -16.02 23.96
C VAL A 772 -16.52 -14.79 23.81
N GLU A 773 -17.52 -14.61 24.68
CA GLU A 773 -18.39 -13.41 24.70
C GLU A 773 -17.67 -12.13 25.19
N ARG A 774 -16.51 -12.25 25.85
CA ARG A 774 -15.65 -11.12 26.25
C ARG A 774 -14.68 -10.69 25.15
N LEU A 775 -14.23 -11.59 24.27
CA LEU A 775 -13.22 -11.31 23.22
C LEU A 775 -13.47 -10.04 22.36
N PRO A 776 -14.71 -9.63 22.01
CA PRO A 776 -14.97 -8.36 21.33
C PRO A 776 -14.53 -7.09 22.10
N ARG A 777 -14.05 -7.21 23.35
CA ARG A 777 -13.49 -6.13 24.17
C ARG A 777 -11.96 -6.18 24.28
N GLU A 778 -11.35 -7.28 23.83
CA GLU A 778 -9.90 -7.53 23.92
C GLU A 778 -9.13 -7.05 22.68
N GLY A 779 -9.66 -6.07 21.94
CA GLY A 779 -9.06 -5.53 20.72
C GLY A 779 -7.61 -5.06 20.90
N HIS A 780 -7.30 -4.52 22.07
CA HIS A 780 -5.96 -4.10 22.46
C HIS A 780 -4.93 -5.26 22.50
N ARG A 781 -5.36 -6.50 22.75
CA ARG A 781 -4.53 -7.71 22.67
C ARG A 781 -4.45 -8.25 21.24
N PHE A 782 -5.57 -8.26 20.52
CA PHE A 782 -5.59 -8.61 19.09
C PHE A 782 -4.70 -7.72 18.22
N ALA A 783 -4.53 -6.44 18.58
CA ALA A 783 -3.71 -5.49 17.81
C ALA A 783 -2.23 -5.89 17.67
N ILE A 784 -1.72 -6.75 18.56
CA ILE A 784 -0.32 -7.23 18.56
C ILE A 784 -0.18 -8.73 18.28
N ALA A 785 -1.30 -9.47 18.23
CA ALA A 785 -1.30 -10.91 17.96
C ALA A 785 -1.33 -11.18 16.44
N ASP A 786 -0.52 -12.13 15.95
CA ASP A 786 -0.61 -12.64 14.56
C ASP A 786 -1.74 -13.70 14.47
N ALA A 787 -2.94 -13.33 14.92
CA ALA A 787 -4.11 -14.20 15.06
C ALA A 787 -5.40 -13.47 14.64
N ASP A 788 -6.21 -14.11 13.80
CA ASP A 788 -7.49 -13.57 13.33
C ASP A 788 -8.58 -13.77 14.42
N PRO A 789 -9.36 -12.73 14.80
CA PRO A 789 -10.43 -12.87 15.79
C PRO A 789 -11.45 -13.98 15.47
N ASP A 790 -11.80 -14.19 14.20
CA ASP A 790 -12.73 -15.26 13.81
C ASP A 790 -12.07 -16.65 13.89
N GLU A 791 -10.74 -16.76 13.71
CA GLU A 791 -10.01 -18.01 13.88
C GLU A 791 -9.87 -18.37 15.37
N VAL A 792 -9.63 -17.39 16.24
CA VAL A 792 -9.60 -17.57 17.70
C VAL A 792 -10.99 -17.94 18.25
N VAL A 793 -12.04 -17.22 17.86
CA VAL A 793 -13.42 -17.53 18.27
C VAL A 793 -13.86 -18.90 17.74
N ALA A 794 -13.55 -19.24 16.48
CA ALA A 794 -13.86 -20.57 15.96
C ALA A 794 -13.13 -21.68 16.73
N ALA A 795 -11.82 -21.52 16.99
CA ALA A 795 -11.04 -22.52 17.72
C ALA A 795 -11.54 -22.73 19.15
N LEU A 796 -11.97 -21.67 19.85
CA LEU A 796 -12.53 -21.77 21.21
C LEU A 796 -13.91 -22.43 21.20
N LEU A 797 -14.78 -22.12 20.22
CA LEU A 797 -16.10 -22.77 20.11
C LEU A 797 -15.99 -24.23 19.69
N ASP A 798 -15.10 -24.58 18.75
CA ASP A 798 -14.79 -25.97 18.39
C ASP A 798 -14.25 -26.74 19.62
N THR A 799 -13.42 -26.10 20.45
CA THR A 799 -12.88 -26.71 21.69
C THR A 799 -13.96 -26.84 22.77
N ALA A 800 -14.88 -25.89 22.88
CA ALA A 800 -16.01 -25.96 23.81
C ALA A 800 -16.96 -27.11 23.44
N GLU A 801 -17.27 -27.29 22.15
CA GLU A 801 -18.03 -28.44 21.64
C GLU A 801 -17.33 -29.78 21.95
N GLU A 802 -16.02 -29.92 21.65
CA GLU A 802 -15.24 -31.10 22.04
C GLU A 802 -15.19 -31.32 23.56
N THR A 803 -15.31 -30.25 24.37
CA THR A 803 -15.31 -30.34 25.84
C THR A 803 -16.65 -30.82 26.40
N VAL A 804 -17.80 -30.38 25.86
CA VAL A 804 -19.10 -30.92 26.28
C VAL A 804 -19.20 -32.40 25.95
N GLU A 805 -18.79 -32.81 24.74
CA GLU A 805 -18.77 -34.22 24.34
C GLU A 805 -17.88 -35.04 25.30
N LEU A 806 -16.70 -34.53 25.66
CA LEU A 806 -15.76 -35.16 26.60
C LEU A 806 -16.34 -35.29 28.03
N VAL A 807 -17.05 -34.27 28.52
CA VAL A 807 -17.75 -34.32 29.82
C VAL A 807 -18.90 -35.33 29.79
N ASP A 808 -19.73 -35.35 28.74
CA ASP A 808 -20.82 -36.34 28.62
C ASP A 808 -20.26 -37.77 28.54
N ASP A 809 -19.27 -38.04 27.68
CA ASP A 809 -18.60 -39.35 27.55
C ASP A 809 -18.05 -39.84 28.90
N ALA A 810 -17.43 -38.94 29.68
CA ALA A 810 -16.89 -39.25 31.00
C ALA A 810 -17.99 -39.47 32.05
N MET A 811 -19.07 -38.69 32.06
CA MET A 811 -20.15 -38.84 33.04
C MET A 811 -21.12 -39.97 32.68
N ALA A 812 -21.19 -40.38 31.41
CA ALA A 812 -22.06 -41.43 30.89
C ALA A 812 -21.51 -42.86 31.05
N THR A 813 -20.28 -43.04 31.55
CA THR A 813 -19.73 -44.38 31.79
C THR A 813 -20.62 -45.16 32.78
N LYS A 814 -20.65 -46.49 32.66
CA LYS A 814 -21.47 -47.31 33.57
C LYS A 814 -21.15 -47.02 35.04
N ARG A 815 -19.86 -46.91 35.40
CA ARG A 815 -19.43 -46.71 36.78
C ARG A 815 -19.92 -45.39 37.36
N ASN A 816 -19.89 -44.31 36.58
CA ASN A 816 -20.36 -43.00 37.01
C ASN A 816 -21.88 -42.95 37.02
N THR A 817 -22.56 -43.55 36.05
CA THR A 817 -24.03 -43.61 36.04
C THR A 817 -24.63 -44.47 37.15
N ASP A 818 -23.94 -45.54 37.59
CA ASP A 818 -24.31 -46.32 38.78
C ASP A 818 -24.06 -45.49 40.07
N LEU A 819 -22.95 -44.74 40.16
CA LEU A 819 -22.67 -43.83 41.28
C LEU A 819 -23.73 -42.73 41.40
N PHE A 820 -24.05 -42.03 40.31
CA PHE A 820 -25.06 -40.97 40.31
C PHE A 820 -26.46 -41.50 40.59
N GLY A 821 -26.75 -42.77 40.27
CA GLY A 821 -27.95 -43.46 40.73
C GLY A 821 -27.96 -43.71 42.25
N ALA A 822 -26.81 -44.06 42.85
CA ALA A 822 -26.63 -44.25 44.29
C ALA A 822 -26.60 -42.93 45.10
N CYS A 823 -26.59 -41.77 44.44
CA CYS A 823 -26.64 -40.44 45.05
C CYS A 823 -28.00 -39.72 44.86
N VAL A 824 -29.00 -40.35 44.22
CA VAL A 824 -30.27 -39.71 43.82
C VAL A 824 -31.16 -39.25 45.00
N ASP A 825 -30.86 -39.69 46.22
CA ASP A 825 -31.50 -39.27 47.48
C ASP A 825 -30.82 -38.07 48.16
N MET A 826 -29.68 -37.60 47.64
CA MET A 826 -28.92 -36.48 48.20
C MET A 826 -29.52 -35.11 47.81
N PRO A 827 -29.28 -34.03 48.59
CA PRO A 827 -29.74 -32.69 48.24
C PRO A 827 -29.12 -32.16 46.93
N ASP A 828 -29.88 -31.40 46.13
CA ASP A 828 -29.41 -30.77 44.87
C ASP A 828 -28.27 -29.77 45.15
N ALA A 829 -27.02 -30.20 44.93
CA ALA A 829 -25.84 -29.36 45.12
C ALA A 829 -25.52 -28.57 43.85
N ARG A 830 -25.36 -27.25 43.99
CA ARG A 830 -25.08 -26.32 42.89
C ARG A 830 -23.71 -25.70 43.07
N VAL A 831 -22.71 -26.58 42.95
CA VAL A 831 -21.30 -26.21 42.93
C VAL A 831 -20.91 -25.92 41.49
N GLU A 832 -20.16 -24.85 41.29
CA GLU A 832 -19.63 -24.37 40.02
C GLU A 832 -18.11 -24.15 40.23
N TRP A 833 -17.28 -24.51 39.24
CA TRP A 833 -15.82 -24.29 39.25
C TRP A 833 -15.48 -22.83 39.56
N SER A 834 -14.52 -22.58 40.46
CA SER A 834 -14.24 -21.23 40.95
C SER A 834 -13.28 -20.41 40.08
N GLY A 835 -12.65 -21.04 39.08
CA GLY A 835 -11.76 -20.40 38.13
C GLY A 835 -12.46 -19.65 36.98
N ASP A 836 -11.66 -19.02 36.12
CA ASP A 836 -12.12 -18.27 34.95
C ASP A 836 -11.06 -18.33 33.84
N PHE A 837 -11.44 -18.07 32.59
CA PHE A 837 -10.52 -18.08 31.45
C PHE A 837 -10.05 -16.66 31.11
N GLU A 838 -8.91 -16.27 31.68
CA GLU A 838 -8.31 -14.97 31.40
C GLU A 838 -7.83 -14.84 29.94
N ALA A 839 -8.17 -13.72 29.31
CA ALA A 839 -7.65 -13.37 27.99
C ALA A 839 -6.11 -13.26 27.99
N GLU A 840 -5.50 -12.87 29.11
CA GLU A 840 -4.05 -12.82 29.25
C GLU A 840 -3.39 -14.19 28.98
N THR A 841 -3.94 -15.26 29.57
CA THR A 841 -3.46 -16.63 29.37
C THR A 841 -3.60 -17.06 27.91
N LEU A 842 -4.75 -16.78 27.28
CA LEU A 842 -4.98 -17.09 25.86
C LEU A 842 -3.98 -16.38 24.95
N PHE A 843 -3.78 -15.06 25.12
CA PHE A 843 -2.86 -14.30 24.28
C PHE A 843 -1.38 -14.61 24.56
N GLY A 844 -1.03 -14.99 25.79
CA GLY A 844 0.28 -15.57 26.11
C GLY A 844 0.52 -16.87 25.34
N LEU A 845 -0.43 -17.81 25.38
CA LEU A 845 -0.36 -19.06 24.62
C LEU A 845 -0.28 -18.84 23.11
N LEU A 846 -1.00 -17.85 22.55
CA LEU A 846 -0.93 -17.50 21.13
C LEU A 846 0.43 -16.92 20.71
N ALA A 847 1.20 -16.34 21.64
CA ALA A 847 2.55 -15.83 21.39
C ALA A 847 3.66 -16.89 21.55
N GLU A 848 3.38 -18.04 22.19
CA GLU A 848 4.33 -19.11 22.46
C GLU A 848 4.49 -20.13 21.31
N ASP A 849 5.61 -20.86 21.30
CA ASP A 849 5.75 -22.04 20.43
C ASP A 849 5.04 -23.28 21.01
N ARG A 850 4.64 -24.22 20.14
CA ARG A 850 3.83 -25.40 20.48
C ARG A 850 4.45 -26.34 21.54
N THR A 851 5.75 -26.21 21.80
CA THR A 851 6.45 -26.94 22.87
C THR A 851 6.29 -26.25 24.21
N ALA A 852 6.36 -24.91 24.22
CA ALA A 852 6.10 -24.09 25.40
C ALA A 852 4.62 -24.17 25.79
N GLN A 853 3.69 -23.92 24.84
CA GLN A 853 2.24 -24.03 25.04
C GLN A 853 1.82 -25.32 25.77
N ARG A 854 2.36 -26.47 25.37
CA ARG A 854 1.98 -27.78 25.92
C ARG A 854 2.73 -28.15 27.21
N GLN A 855 3.70 -27.37 27.67
CA GLN A 855 4.51 -27.71 28.83
C GLN A 855 3.76 -27.50 30.17
N PRO A 856 3.03 -26.40 30.41
CA PRO A 856 2.21 -26.23 31.62
C PRO A 856 1.18 -27.36 31.80
N VAL A 857 0.38 -27.63 30.76
CA VAL A 857 -0.66 -28.69 30.78
C VAL A 857 -0.06 -30.08 31.04
N ARG A 858 1.17 -30.37 30.59
CA ARG A 858 1.85 -31.64 30.92
C ARG A 858 2.22 -31.74 32.41
N THR A 859 2.65 -30.64 33.02
CA THR A 859 2.92 -30.60 34.47
C THR A 859 1.61 -30.70 35.27
N GLN A 860 0.55 -30.01 34.84
CA GLN A 860 -0.76 -30.08 35.47
C GLN A 860 -1.40 -31.48 35.34
N LEU A 861 -1.31 -32.12 34.17
CA LEU A 861 -1.72 -33.52 33.95
C LEU A 861 -1.05 -34.47 34.94
N GLN A 862 0.23 -34.28 35.26
CA GLN A 862 0.92 -35.12 36.23
C GLN A 862 0.45 -34.83 37.67
N ALA A 863 0.38 -33.55 38.07
CA ALA A 863 -0.04 -33.17 39.42
C ALA A 863 -1.46 -33.68 39.75
N VAL A 864 -2.39 -33.60 38.79
CA VAL A 864 -3.77 -34.08 38.96
C VAL A 864 -3.84 -35.62 38.91
N ASP A 865 -2.96 -36.32 38.20
CA ASP A 865 -2.84 -37.79 38.29
C ASP A 865 -2.44 -38.20 39.72
N ASP A 866 -1.43 -37.53 40.28
CA ASP A 866 -0.96 -37.74 41.64
C ASP A 866 -2.08 -37.44 42.66
N ARG A 867 -2.82 -36.30 42.56
CA ARG A 867 -3.99 -35.98 43.41
C ARG A 867 -5.08 -37.07 43.37
N ILE A 868 -5.46 -37.54 42.17
CA ILE A 868 -6.47 -38.60 41.99
C ILE A 868 -5.99 -39.95 42.57
N ASN A 869 -4.68 -40.21 42.59
CA ASN A 869 -4.12 -41.42 43.17
C ASN A 869 -4.05 -41.37 44.70
N ASP A 870 -3.80 -40.19 45.30
CA ASP A 870 -3.81 -40.00 46.75
C ASP A 870 -5.24 -40.07 47.32
N GLU A 871 -6.20 -39.35 46.76
CA GLU A 871 -7.62 -39.36 47.20
C GLU A 871 -8.31 -40.73 47.03
N ARG A 872 -7.67 -41.68 46.33
CA ARG A 872 -8.19 -43.03 46.10
C ARG A 872 -8.22 -43.90 47.36
N SER A 873 -7.49 -43.56 48.43
CA SER A 873 -7.68 -44.23 49.74
C SER A 873 -8.87 -43.67 50.53
N ASP A 874 -9.33 -42.47 50.18
CA ASP A 874 -10.14 -41.63 51.06
C ASP A 874 -11.58 -41.51 50.57
N VAL A 875 -11.82 -41.60 49.25
CA VAL A 875 -13.17 -41.70 48.65
C VAL A 875 -13.42 -43.06 47.97
N ALA A 876 -14.69 -43.49 47.93
CA ALA A 876 -15.06 -44.81 47.39
C ALA A 876 -14.93 -44.91 45.86
N VAL A 877 -15.19 -43.82 45.13
CA VAL A 877 -15.22 -43.81 43.65
C VAL A 877 -14.57 -42.55 43.06
N VAL A 878 -13.27 -42.59 42.81
CA VAL A 878 -12.52 -41.56 42.03
C VAL A 878 -12.80 -41.57 40.51
N ALA A 879 -13.84 -42.27 40.05
CA ALA A 879 -14.07 -42.51 38.61
C ALA A 879 -14.44 -41.26 37.81
N PRO A 880 -15.30 -40.33 38.29
CA PRO A 880 -15.60 -39.10 37.54
C PRO A 880 -14.34 -38.24 37.27
N ALA A 881 -13.46 -38.11 38.25
CA ALA A 881 -12.18 -37.41 38.12
C ALA A 881 -11.23 -38.13 37.15
N ARG A 882 -11.03 -39.46 37.35
CA ARG A 882 -10.12 -40.27 36.53
C ARG A 882 -10.52 -40.32 35.07
N GLU A 883 -11.81 -40.53 34.78
CA GLU A 883 -12.30 -40.71 33.41
C GLU A 883 -12.35 -39.37 32.65
N LEU A 884 -12.59 -38.24 33.34
CA LEU A 884 -12.44 -36.91 32.75
C LEU A 884 -10.95 -36.57 32.48
N TRP A 885 -10.05 -36.86 33.43
CA TRP A 885 -8.60 -36.69 33.24
C TRP A 885 -8.07 -37.51 32.05
N GLU A 886 -8.51 -38.77 31.90
CA GLU A 886 -8.21 -39.60 30.72
C GLU A 886 -8.83 -39.01 29.44
N GLY A 887 -9.96 -38.32 29.52
CA GLY A 887 -10.53 -37.50 28.45
C GLY A 887 -9.62 -36.34 28.05
N VAL A 888 -9.23 -35.48 28.99
CA VAL A 888 -8.37 -34.31 28.73
C VAL A 888 -7.01 -34.74 28.18
N GLN A 889 -6.42 -35.80 28.71
CA GLN A 889 -5.16 -36.35 28.20
C GLN A 889 -5.28 -36.75 26.71
N ARG A 890 -6.43 -37.33 26.30
CA ARG A 890 -6.72 -37.67 24.90
C ARG A 890 -7.00 -36.44 24.03
N LEU A 891 -7.67 -35.41 24.56
CA LEU A 891 -7.93 -34.14 23.86
C LEU A 891 -6.62 -33.44 23.48
N VAL A 892 -5.72 -33.26 24.45
CA VAL A 892 -4.40 -32.62 24.27
C VAL A 892 -3.50 -33.41 23.30
N GLN A 893 -3.61 -34.74 23.28
CA GLN A 893 -2.92 -35.61 22.32
C GLN A 893 -3.52 -35.59 20.91
N ARG A 894 -4.82 -35.29 20.76
CA ARG A 894 -5.53 -35.26 19.48
C ARG A 894 -5.38 -33.92 18.75
N ALA A 895 -5.16 -32.83 19.48
CA ALA A 895 -4.98 -31.49 18.93
C ALA A 895 -3.94 -31.46 17.80
N PRO A 896 -4.28 -31.01 16.57
CA PRO A 896 -3.43 -31.19 15.40
C PRO A 896 -2.16 -30.34 15.47
N ASP A 897 -1.00 -31.00 15.37
CA ASP A 897 0.34 -30.39 15.52
C ASP A 897 0.68 -29.25 14.55
N ASP A 898 -0.14 -29.01 13.52
CA ASP A 898 0.06 -27.98 12.48
C ASP A 898 -0.68 -26.66 12.74
N ASP A 899 -1.58 -26.59 13.74
CA ASP A 899 -2.45 -25.43 14.03
C ASP A 899 -2.06 -24.75 15.37
N PRO A 900 -1.62 -23.48 15.39
CA PRO A 900 -1.21 -22.82 16.62
C PRO A 900 -2.39 -22.22 17.41
N VAL A 901 -3.47 -21.83 16.74
CA VAL A 901 -4.63 -21.16 17.37
C VAL A 901 -5.50 -22.19 18.06
N ARG A 902 -5.79 -23.32 17.39
CA ARG A 902 -6.43 -24.48 18.03
C ARG A 902 -5.53 -25.11 19.09
N GLY A 903 -4.20 -25.05 18.91
CA GLY A 903 -3.23 -25.43 19.93
C GLY A 903 -3.43 -24.66 21.24
N ALA A 904 -3.48 -23.32 21.17
CA ALA A 904 -3.73 -22.46 22.31
C ALA A 904 -5.12 -22.68 22.93
N ALA A 905 -6.17 -22.79 22.12
CA ALA A 905 -7.55 -23.03 22.59
C ALA A 905 -7.69 -24.36 23.36
N VAL A 906 -7.13 -25.46 22.84
CA VAL A 906 -7.16 -26.77 23.51
C VAL A 906 -6.32 -26.75 24.79
N VAL A 907 -5.16 -26.09 24.79
CA VAL A 907 -4.33 -25.96 26.00
C VAL A 907 -5.08 -25.18 27.08
N LEU A 908 -5.73 -24.07 26.73
CA LEU A 908 -6.52 -23.25 27.65
C LEU A 908 -7.65 -24.07 28.29
N ALA A 909 -8.51 -24.69 27.48
CA ALA A 909 -9.62 -25.50 27.98
C ALA A 909 -9.16 -26.71 28.80
N ALA A 910 -8.08 -27.39 28.37
CA ALA A 910 -7.48 -28.49 29.11
C ALA A 910 -7.00 -28.06 30.51
N SER A 911 -6.41 -26.88 30.65
CA SER A 911 -5.99 -26.37 31.97
C SER A 911 -7.17 -26.10 32.89
N GLY A 912 -8.27 -25.49 32.42
CA GLY A 912 -9.46 -25.27 33.25
C GLY A 912 -10.17 -26.57 33.66
N LEU A 913 -10.21 -27.56 32.77
CA LEU A 913 -10.75 -28.89 33.10
C LEU A 913 -9.89 -29.62 34.14
N LEU A 914 -8.56 -29.53 34.06
CA LEU A 914 -7.66 -30.17 35.02
C LEU A 914 -7.70 -29.48 36.38
N ASP A 915 -7.84 -28.15 36.40
CA ASP A 915 -8.05 -27.34 37.59
C ASP A 915 -9.35 -27.74 38.31
N ALA A 916 -10.46 -27.85 37.57
CA ALA A 916 -11.73 -28.34 38.10
C ALA A 916 -11.67 -29.80 38.61
N VAL A 917 -10.84 -30.67 38.02
CA VAL A 917 -10.63 -32.05 38.52
C VAL A 917 -9.84 -32.07 39.84
N ASP A 918 -8.96 -31.10 40.07
CA ASP A 918 -8.22 -30.94 41.33
C ASP A 918 -9.16 -30.39 42.43
N GLU A 919 -9.89 -29.30 42.14
CA GLU A 919 -10.85 -28.64 43.04
C GLU A 919 -12.06 -29.54 43.42
N LEU A 920 -12.40 -30.53 42.58
CA LEU A 920 -13.48 -31.51 42.85
C LEU A 920 -13.42 -32.13 44.25
N PHE A 921 -12.21 -32.42 44.75
CA PHE A 921 -11.98 -33.10 46.02
C PHE A 921 -12.02 -32.17 47.23
N ASP A 922 -12.01 -30.86 47.00
CA ASP A 922 -12.00 -29.80 48.01
C ASP A 922 -13.41 -29.26 48.28
N HIS A 923 -14.36 -29.45 47.36
CA HIS A 923 -15.79 -29.20 47.55
C HIS A 923 -16.47 -30.31 48.35
N GLU A 924 -16.89 -30.03 49.59
CA GLU A 924 -17.51 -31.00 50.52
C GLU A 924 -18.74 -31.71 49.91
N GLU A 925 -19.63 -30.98 49.22
CA GLU A 925 -20.84 -31.55 48.62
C GLU A 925 -20.57 -32.44 47.41
N LEU A 926 -19.44 -32.28 46.72
CA LEU A 926 -19.02 -33.15 45.62
C LEU A 926 -18.24 -34.36 46.17
N ARG A 927 -17.39 -34.14 47.18
CA ARG A 927 -16.66 -35.19 47.89
C ARG A 927 -17.58 -36.23 48.54
N GLU A 928 -18.65 -35.80 49.23
CA GLU A 928 -19.65 -36.70 49.84
C GLU A 928 -20.26 -37.68 48.80
N ARG A 929 -20.42 -37.24 47.55
CA ARG A 929 -20.93 -38.07 46.45
C ARG A 929 -19.91 -39.11 45.97
N LEU A 930 -18.61 -38.82 46.06
CA LEU A 930 -17.54 -39.78 45.74
C LEU A 930 -17.36 -40.83 46.85
N GLU A 931 -17.81 -40.56 48.07
CA GLU A 931 -17.78 -41.47 49.22
C GLU A 931 -18.94 -42.49 49.22
N ARG A 932 -20.01 -42.26 48.45
CA ARG A 932 -21.12 -43.20 48.29
C ARG A 932 -20.68 -44.53 47.66
N THR A 933 -21.03 -45.63 48.32
CA THR A 933 -20.69 -46.99 47.87
C THR A 933 -21.73 -47.53 46.87
N VAL A 934 -21.24 -47.97 45.71
CA VAL A 934 -22.04 -48.67 44.69
C VAL A 934 -22.01 -50.17 44.97
N PHE A 935 -23.17 -50.82 45.04
CA PHE A 935 -23.38 -52.25 45.34
C PHE A 935 -24.08 -53.00 44.20
#